data_AF-A0A370DKM7-F1
#
_entry.id   AF-A0A370DKM7-F1
#
_cell.length_a   1.000
_cell.length_b   1.000
_cell.length_c   1.000
_cell.angle_alpha   90.00
_cell.angle_beta   90.00
_cell.angle_gamma   90.00
#
_symmetry.space_group_name_H-M   'P 1'
#
loop_
_entity.id
_entity.type
_entity.pdbx_description
1 polymer ?
#
loop_
_entity_poly.entity_id
_entity_poly.type
_entity_poly.pdbx_seq_one_letter_code
_entity_poly.pdbx_strand_id
1 'polypeptide(L)'
;MALVVKTPGVYTEEISLFPPSVAQVETAVPAFIGYTQMAEKRGESLRDKPELIRSLADFEELFGGAPDVTVDQVNLDANNSITSASLTATFLLYDSMRLFFANGGSKCYIVSVGDYNDTINKDRLSAGLAAVAREDEPTLLVIPDAVQLKDDKFYTLQQEALKQSGNLKDRFAILDLLQKNGVSMDLRDSIADFRNKVGMQNLKYGAAYGPWLKTNLSKTVKVRQLTGHLFKLGNPVSLSNLTEDGDTEQAISRLTRASADTDRLLDDATAGLKKFLADNTTDAESVDAGYQAKYNDFRNALASFNADTAANPIGPVQDAYQALFDYIYNLVDAMLDEVAKADTDFSQRVAADPGDPDAPFDPDGTTFLTDYAQTLIKNSLFYQMQTLNNYTRGAGLFIATGEDADADGNVDEHEDYFAAHSAGMTAAAWTQGGDNAFTKADLPAFELTSIYPEGAAGPAVDEDANKKRSKNMENGARLVSKVFTSVDEAVSGIKAEARALENSYHETLVDGFPLLRNLINRVSNAVTELPPSAAIAGAYAAVDANRGVHKAPANVSLSSVKGVSEVVTHAEQADYNVDTVAGKSVNIIRPFIGKGILVWGARTLDGNSNEWRYVNVRRFFNMVEESVKKASSRFVFEPNDKNTWVKVRGMIENFLLIQWRNGALAGAVPDDAFFVNVGLGQTMTAQDINEGKLIVEIGMAVVRPAEFIILRFSHKMQVS
;
A
#
# COMPACT_ATOMS: atom_id res chain seq x y z
N MET A 1 18.60 4.42 48.30
CA MET A 1 18.55 4.60 49.77
C MET A 1 19.93 5.03 50.20
N ALA A 2 20.07 6.14 50.93
CA ALA A 2 21.37 6.53 51.49
C ALA A 2 21.86 5.43 52.45
N LEU A 3 23.15 5.10 52.39
CA LEU A 3 23.77 4.10 53.26
C LEU A 3 23.59 4.50 54.75
N VAL A 4 22.71 3.81 55.48
CA VAL A 4 22.50 4.06 56.92
C VAL A 4 23.50 3.22 57.72
N VAL A 5 24.57 3.86 58.18
CA VAL A 5 25.67 3.22 58.90
C VAL A 5 25.39 3.23 60.40
N LYS A 6 25.23 2.06 61.03
CA LYS A 6 24.89 1.93 62.48
C LYS A 6 26.01 1.36 63.34
N THR A 7 27.12 0.92 62.74
CA THR A 7 28.25 0.32 63.45
C THR A 7 29.59 0.81 62.88
N PRO A 8 30.68 0.80 63.66
CA PRO A 8 32.02 1.07 63.12
C PRO A 8 32.45 -0.04 62.17
N GLY A 9 32.81 0.29 60.93
CA GLY A 9 33.23 -0.67 59.90
C GLY A 9 33.61 0.00 58.57
N VAL A 10 34.14 -0.78 57.63
CA VAL A 10 34.37 -0.33 56.24
C VAL A 10 33.16 -0.76 55.41
N TYR A 11 32.55 0.18 54.71
CA TYR A 11 31.39 -0.05 53.85
C TYR A 11 31.74 0.32 52.42
N THR A 12 31.29 -0.51 51.48
CA THR A 12 31.44 -0.26 50.05
C THR A 12 30.05 0.01 49.49
N GLU A 13 29.87 1.17 48.84
CA GLU A 13 28.66 1.52 48.11
C GLU A 13 29.03 1.66 46.63
N GLU A 14 28.30 0.96 45.77
CA GLU A 14 28.51 1.03 44.32
C GLU A 14 27.62 2.13 43.74
N ILE A 15 28.20 3.31 43.55
CA ILE A 15 27.51 4.45 42.94
C ILE A 15 27.77 4.38 41.43
N SER A 16 26.73 4.03 40.66
CA SER A 16 26.81 4.13 39.19
C SER A 16 26.87 5.61 38.78
N LEU A 17 28.07 6.06 38.41
CA LEU A 17 28.37 7.44 38.01
C LEU A 17 28.25 7.67 36.51
N PHE A 18 28.12 6.61 35.71
CA PHE A 18 28.07 6.76 34.26
C PHE A 18 26.70 7.29 33.84
N PRO A 19 26.64 8.46 33.15
CA PRO A 19 25.40 8.91 32.57
C PRO A 19 24.94 7.86 31.54
N PRO A 20 23.62 7.64 31.42
CA PRO A 20 23.08 6.78 30.38
C PRO A 20 23.48 7.29 28.99
N SER A 21 23.54 6.40 28.00
CA SER A 21 23.88 6.75 26.63
C SER A 21 22.64 7.07 25.79
N VAL A 22 22.79 8.00 24.83
CA VAL A 22 21.82 8.21 23.76
C VAL A 22 22.11 7.20 22.64
N ALA A 23 21.12 6.40 22.27
CA ALA A 23 21.18 5.59 21.06
C ALA A 23 20.74 6.44 19.86
N GLN A 24 21.50 6.37 18.77
CA GLN A 24 21.15 7.03 17.53
C GLN A 24 19.95 6.30 16.89
N VAL A 25 18.92 7.07 16.52
CA VAL A 25 17.79 6.53 15.76
C VAL A 25 18.14 6.35 14.28
N GLU A 26 17.35 5.52 13.61
CA GLU A 26 17.41 5.33 12.16
C GLU A 26 17.15 6.65 11.43
N THR A 27 17.81 6.88 10.29
CA THR A 27 17.77 8.18 9.61
C THR A 27 17.10 8.15 8.25
N ALA A 28 17.03 6.98 7.59
CA ALA A 28 16.51 6.81 6.24
C ALA A 28 15.64 5.56 6.11
N VAL A 29 14.55 5.50 6.87
CA VAL A 29 13.52 4.45 6.74
C VAL A 29 12.31 5.07 6.07
N PRO A 30 12.15 4.94 4.74
CA PRO A 30 10.99 5.51 4.07
C PRO A 30 9.72 4.73 4.36
N ALA A 31 8.60 5.43 4.41
CA ALA A 31 7.28 4.88 4.24
C ALA A 31 6.79 5.22 2.83
N PHE A 32 6.55 4.18 2.03
CA PHE A 32 5.94 4.27 0.72
C PHE A 32 4.43 4.04 0.84
N ILE A 33 3.65 4.92 0.24
CA ILE A 33 2.18 4.85 0.24
C ILE A 33 1.72 4.77 -1.21
N GLY A 34 0.86 3.81 -1.53
CA GLY A 34 0.36 3.62 -2.89
C GLY A 34 -0.48 2.37 -3.05
N TYR A 35 -0.66 1.95 -4.29
CA TYR A 35 -1.49 0.81 -4.69
C TYR A 35 -0.62 -0.41 -4.99
N THR A 36 -1.10 -1.58 -4.61
CA THR A 36 -0.36 -2.85 -4.75
C THR A 36 -1.22 -3.89 -5.46
N GLN A 37 -0.68 -5.06 -5.81
CA GLN A 37 -1.50 -6.11 -6.41
C GLN A 37 -2.45 -6.74 -5.38
N MET A 38 -1.90 -6.98 -4.20
CA MET A 38 -2.58 -7.54 -3.03
C MET A 38 -2.01 -6.89 -1.77
N ALA A 39 -2.56 -7.21 -0.60
CA ALA A 39 -2.02 -6.77 0.68
C ALA A 39 -2.42 -7.79 1.75
N GLU A 40 -1.63 -8.85 1.90
CA GLU A 40 -1.97 -9.97 2.77
C GLU A 40 -0.73 -10.54 3.46
N LYS A 41 -0.92 -11.02 4.69
CA LYS A 41 0.09 -11.75 5.45
C LYS A 41 -0.57 -12.90 6.19
N ARG A 42 -0.29 -14.13 5.74
CA ARG A 42 -0.80 -15.36 6.38
C ARG A 42 -2.34 -15.38 6.52
N GLY A 43 -3.09 -14.97 5.51
CA GLY A 43 -4.56 -14.91 5.55
C GLY A 43 -5.13 -13.62 6.13
N GLU A 44 -4.30 -12.71 6.66
CA GLU A 44 -4.77 -11.43 7.21
C GLU A 44 -4.50 -10.26 6.25
N SER A 45 -5.50 -9.41 6.05
CA SER A 45 -5.35 -8.20 5.23
C SER A 45 -4.40 -7.18 5.88
N LEU A 46 -3.44 -6.71 5.07
CA LEU A 46 -2.52 -5.60 5.33
C LEU A 46 -3.01 -4.26 4.75
N ARG A 47 -4.24 -4.21 4.19
CA ARG A 47 -4.78 -2.97 3.60
C ARG A 47 -4.87 -1.87 4.66
N ASP A 48 -4.44 -0.67 4.29
CA ASP A 48 -4.37 0.53 5.14
C ASP A 48 -3.51 0.38 6.41
N LYS A 49 -2.66 -0.67 6.48
CA LYS A 49 -1.74 -0.92 7.59
C LYS A 49 -0.29 -0.78 7.14
N PRO A 50 0.54 0.00 7.86
CA PRO A 50 1.98 0.03 7.59
C PRO A 50 2.65 -1.30 7.93
N GLU A 51 3.35 -1.88 6.96
CA GLU A 51 4.12 -3.12 7.14
C GLU A 51 5.58 -2.89 6.74
N LEU A 52 6.49 -3.38 7.57
CA LEU A 52 7.93 -3.25 7.36
C LEU A 52 8.45 -4.38 6.46
N ILE A 53 9.09 -4.02 5.36
CA ILE A 53 9.79 -4.94 4.45
C ILE A 53 11.29 -4.66 4.42
N ARG A 54 12.09 -5.67 4.08
CA ARG A 54 13.56 -5.59 3.98
C ARG A 54 14.11 -5.95 2.60
N SER A 55 13.26 -6.40 1.70
CA SER A 55 13.66 -6.79 0.35
C SER A 55 12.51 -6.63 -0.63
N LEU A 56 12.83 -6.67 -1.93
CA LEU A 56 11.82 -6.74 -2.97
C LEU A 56 11.06 -8.08 -2.93
N ALA A 57 11.70 -9.17 -2.50
CA ALA A 57 11.03 -10.46 -2.35
C ALA A 57 9.98 -10.41 -1.23
N ASP A 58 10.28 -9.73 -0.12
CA ASP A 58 9.30 -9.48 0.95
C ASP A 58 8.12 -8.65 0.42
N PHE A 59 8.39 -7.68 -0.47
CA PHE A 59 7.33 -6.92 -1.13
C PHE A 59 6.45 -7.83 -1.98
N GLU A 60 7.04 -8.66 -2.83
CA GLU A 60 6.30 -9.55 -3.72
C GLU A 60 5.49 -10.61 -2.95
N GLU A 61 6.01 -11.11 -1.82
CA GLU A 61 5.31 -12.05 -0.95
C GLU A 61 4.05 -11.43 -0.32
N LEU A 62 4.12 -10.17 0.14
CA LEU A 62 3.06 -9.54 0.93
C LEU A 62 2.11 -8.66 0.10
N PHE A 63 2.62 -8.08 -0.99
CA PHE A 63 1.96 -7.05 -1.78
C PHE A 63 1.82 -7.40 -3.27
N GLY A 64 2.45 -8.49 -3.71
CA GLY A 64 2.42 -8.98 -5.08
C GLY A 64 3.34 -8.24 -6.05
N GLY A 65 3.17 -8.55 -7.34
CA GLY A 65 4.05 -8.14 -8.43
C GLY A 65 3.65 -6.84 -9.13
N ALA A 66 4.24 -6.63 -10.31
CA ALA A 66 4.00 -5.44 -11.11
C ALA A 66 2.54 -5.35 -11.61
N PRO A 67 1.99 -4.12 -11.73
CA PRO A 67 0.75 -3.92 -12.47
C PRO A 67 0.95 -4.18 -13.96
N ASP A 68 -0.14 -4.55 -14.64
CA ASP A 68 -0.15 -4.61 -16.10
C ASP A 68 0.09 -3.21 -16.69
N VAL A 69 0.90 -3.14 -17.76
CA VAL A 69 1.21 -1.89 -18.46
C VAL A 69 0.32 -1.71 -19.68
N THR A 70 0.00 -0.45 -20.01
CA THR A 70 -0.65 -0.11 -21.27
C THR A 70 0.41 0.14 -22.33
N VAL A 71 0.29 -0.53 -23.47
CA VAL A 71 1.12 -0.24 -24.66
C VAL A 71 0.40 0.82 -25.47
N ASP A 72 0.99 2.01 -25.62
CA ASP A 72 0.34 3.08 -26.37
C ASP A 72 0.54 2.88 -27.88
N GLN A 73 1.80 2.63 -28.27
CA GLN A 73 2.20 2.48 -29.66
C GLN A 73 3.52 1.71 -29.79
N VAL A 74 3.59 0.79 -30.75
CA VAL A 74 4.80 0.09 -31.17
C VAL A 74 5.00 0.30 -32.67
N ASN A 75 6.12 0.91 -33.04
CA ASN A 75 6.47 1.20 -34.43
C ASN A 75 7.46 0.17 -34.96
N LEU A 76 7.19 -0.35 -36.16
CA LEU A 76 7.98 -1.36 -36.88
C LEU A 76 8.51 -0.79 -38.20
N ASP A 77 9.71 -1.22 -38.59
CA ASP A 77 10.28 -0.96 -39.90
C ASP A 77 9.75 -1.93 -40.99
N ALA A 78 10.27 -1.82 -42.21
CA ALA A 78 9.88 -2.69 -43.33
C ALA A 78 10.14 -4.18 -43.06
N ASN A 79 11.11 -4.51 -42.21
CA ASN A 79 11.57 -5.85 -41.86
C ASN A 79 10.96 -6.35 -40.53
N ASN A 80 9.86 -5.75 -40.07
CA ASN A 80 9.18 -6.08 -38.81
C ASN A 80 10.05 -5.89 -37.55
N SER A 81 11.14 -5.11 -37.63
CA SER A 81 11.95 -4.77 -36.48
C SER A 81 11.41 -3.51 -35.79
N ILE A 82 11.31 -3.54 -34.46
CA ILE A 82 10.86 -2.37 -33.69
C ILE A 82 11.82 -1.18 -33.90
N THR A 83 11.24 0.00 -34.08
CA THR A 83 11.95 1.28 -34.11
C THR A 83 11.72 2.06 -32.81
N SER A 84 10.48 2.06 -32.29
CA SER A 84 10.13 2.63 -30.99
C SER A 84 8.95 1.90 -30.37
N ALA A 85 8.85 1.97 -29.04
CA ALA A 85 7.72 1.48 -28.27
C ALA A 85 7.45 2.47 -27.12
N SER A 86 6.18 2.82 -26.90
CA SER A 86 5.71 3.64 -25.79
C SER A 86 4.85 2.82 -24.85
N LEU A 87 5.13 2.93 -23.56
CA LEU A 87 4.43 2.25 -22.48
C LEU A 87 3.98 3.26 -21.44
N THR A 88 2.77 3.10 -20.94
CA THR A 88 2.21 3.88 -19.85
C THR A 88 1.83 2.95 -18.70
N ALA A 89 2.30 3.28 -17.49
CA ALA A 89 1.91 2.59 -16.25
C ALA A 89 1.04 3.52 -15.40
N THR A 90 -0.08 3.00 -14.92
CA THR A 90 -0.97 3.74 -14.01
C THR A 90 -0.40 3.73 -12.59
N PHE A 91 -0.13 2.56 -12.04
CA PHE A 91 0.44 2.42 -10.70
C PHE A 91 1.95 2.29 -10.78
N LEU A 92 2.65 3.07 -9.96
CA LEU A 92 4.09 3.28 -10.03
C LEU A 92 4.81 2.72 -8.79
N LEU A 93 4.09 2.36 -7.72
CA LEU A 93 4.68 1.89 -6.46
C LEU A 93 5.62 0.69 -6.64
N TYR A 94 5.21 -0.36 -7.37
CA TYR A 94 6.05 -1.56 -7.55
C TYR A 94 7.40 -1.23 -8.22
N ASP A 95 7.39 -0.46 -9.31
CA ASP A 95 8.63 -0.07 -9.97
C ASP A 95 9.44 0.96 -9.18
N SER A 96 8.76 1.80 -8.39
CA SER A 96 9.39 2.68 -7.41
C SER A 96 10.15 1.86 -6.36
N MET A 97 9.61 0.72 -5.92
CA MET A 97 10.33 -0.19 -5.02
C MET A 97 11.58 -0.79 -5.66
N ARG A 98 11.48 -1.20 -6.93
CA ARG A 98 12.65 -1.66 -7.69
C ARG A 98 13.73 -0.59 -7.77
N LEU A 99 13.37 0.67 -8.02
CA LEU A 99 14.31 1.79 -7.99
C LEU A 99 14.90 2.03 -6.60
N PHE A 100 14.09 1.99 -5.55
CA PHE A 100 14.53 2.19 -4.17
C PHE A 100 15.63 1.19 -3.79
N PHE A 101 15.38 -0.10 -3.96
CA PHE A 101 16.35 -1.15 -3.63
C PHE A 101 17.58 -1.10 -4.56
N ALA A 102 17.41 -0.80 -5.86
CA ALA A 102 18.53 -0.64 -6.78
C ALA A 102 19.47 0.53 -6.44
N ASN A 103 18.97 1.54 -5.72
CA ASN A 103 19.71 2.73 -5.31
C ASN A 103 20.21 2.68 -3.86
N GLY A 104 20.19 1.50 -3.23
CA GLY A 104 20.76 1.28 -1.89
C GLY A 104 19.76 1.41 -0.74
N GLY A 105 18.47 1.37 -1.04
CA GLY A 105 17.42 1.11 -0.06
C GLY A 105 17.61 -0.25 0.61
N SER A 106 17.31 -0.33 1.91
CA SER A 106 17.51 -1.54 2.72
C SER A 106 16.22 -2.01 3.41
N LYS A 107 15.54 -1.12 4.13
CA LYS A 107 14.25 -1.39 4.77
C LYS A 107 13.31 -0.21 4.58
N CYS A 108 12.03 -0.49 4.48
CA CYS A 108 10.99 0.53 4.33
C CYS A 108 9.64 0.01 4.80
N TYR A 109 8.75 0.93 5.11
CA TYR A 109 7.34 0.64 5.34
C TYR A 109 6.57 0.76 4.03
N ILE A 110 5.62 -0.14 3.82
CA ILE A 110 4.64 -0.06 2.74
C ILE A 110 3.27 0.13 3.36
N VAL A 111 2.49 1.04 2.81
CA VAL A 111 1.06 1.16 3.06
C VAL A 111 0.32 0.98 1.75
N SER A 112 -0.31 -0.18 1.59
CA SER A 112 -1.23 -0.43 0.49
C SER A 112 -2.58 0.20 0.81
N VAL A 113 -3.01 1.17 0.01
CA VAL A 113 -4.31 1.85 0.19
C VAL A 113 -5.40 1.29 -0.74
N GLY A 114 -5.01 0.38 -1.64
CA GLY A 114 -5.90 -0.26 -2.59
C GLY A 114 -5.15 -1.13 -3.59
N ASP A 115 -5.91 -1.72 -4.50
CA ASP A 115 -5.38 -2.65 -5.49
C ASP A 115 -5.38 -2.09 -6.92
N TYR A 116 -4.84 -2.84 -7.88
CA TYR A 116 -4.73 -2.39 -9.28
C TYR A 116 -6.06 -2.28 -10.04
N ASN A 117 -7.19 -2.67 -9.44
CA ASN A 117 -8.51 -2.45 -10.01
C ASN A 117 -9.18 -1.17 -9.48
N ASP A 118 -8.60 -0.54 -8.45
CA ASP A 118 -9.09 0.71 -7.90
C ASP A 118 -8.68 1.92 -8.77
N THR A 119 -9.37 3.05 -8.63
CA THR A 119 -8.87 4.32 -9.17
C THR A 119 -8.01 5.03 -8.13
N ILE A 120 -6.90 5.63 -8.55
CA ILE A 120 -6.02 6.42 -7.68
C ILE A 120 -6.82 7.58 -7.06
N ASN A 121 -6.96 7.54 -5.72
CA ASN A 121 -7.81 8.41 -4.95
C ASN A 121 -6.99 9.14 -3.87
N LYS A 122 -7.17 10.47 -3.80
CA LYS A 122 -6.45 11.32 -2.85
C LYS A 122 -6.75 10.96 -1.40
N ASP A 123 -8.00 10.67 -1.06
CA ASP A 123 -8.43 10.42 0.33
C ASP A 123 -7.89 9.09 0.84
N ARG A 124 -7.84 8.07 -0.01
CA ARG A 124 -7.15 6.79 0.26
C ARG A 124 -5.67 7.00 0.56
N LEU A 125 -4.96 7.74 -0.30
CA LEU A 125 -3.54 8.07 -0.07
C LEU A 125 -3.33 8.91 1.21
N SER A 126 -4.28 9.80 1.53
CA SER A 126 -4.26 10.61 2.76
C SER A 126 -4.48 9.75 4.01
N ALA A 127 -5.36 8.75 3.94
CA ALA A 127 -5.58 7.78 5.00
C ALA A 127 -4.32 6.92 5.23
N GLY A 128 -3.66 6.48 4.15
CA GLY A 128 -2.37 5.78 4.25
C GLY A 128 -1.30 6.64 4.92
N LEU A 129 -1.21 7.93 4.57
CA LEU A 129 -0.32 8.89 5.21
C LEU A 129 -0.61 9.04 6.72
N ALA A 130 -1.88 9.14 7.10
CA ALA A 130 -2.31 9.19 8.49
C ALA A 130 -2.01 7.89 9.25
N ALA A 131 -2.04 6.73 8.59
CA ALA A 131 -1.66 5.45 9.18
C ALA A 131 -0.15 5.42 9.51
N VAL A 132 0.71 5.90 8.59
CA VAL A 132 2.16 6.04 8.82
C VAL A 132 2.48 6.93 10.03
N ALA A 133 1.65 7.93 10.31
CA ALA A 133 1.85 8.85 11.44
C ALA A 133 1.81 8.15 12.81
N ARG A 134 1.25 6.94 12.89
CA ARG A 134 1.14 6.14 14.12
C ARG A 134 2.36 5.25 14.35
N GLU A 135 3.16 5.00 13.32
CA GLU A 135 4.41 4.25 13.41
C GLU A 135 5.54 5.17 13.85
N ASP A 136 6.47 4.69 14.68
CA ASP A 136 7.57 5.49 15.25
C ASP A 136 8.86 5.44 14.41
N GLU A 137 9.09 4.36 13.65
CA GLU A 137 10.36 4.14 12.93
C GLU A 137 10.52 4.92 11.60
N PRO A 138 9.49 5.13 10.76
CA PRO A 138 9.74 5.74 9.47
C PRO A 138 10.28 7.18 9.61
N THR A 139 11.15 7.61 8.72
CA THR A 139 11.77 8.95 8.76
C THR A 139 11.60 9.70 7.46
N LEU A 140 11.25 9.01 6.38
CA LEU A 140 10.98 9.61 5.07
C LEU A 140 9.56 9.29 4.62
N LEU A 141 8.92 10.22 3.93
CA LEU A 141 7.60 10.03 3.33
C LEU A 141 7.73 10.08 1.81
N VAL A 142 7.22 9.04 1.13
CA VAL A 142 7.29 8.89 -0.33
C VAL A 142 5.94 8.37 -0.83
N ILE A 143 5.34 9.05 -1.82
CA ILE A 143 4.01 8.69 -2.35
C ILE A 143 4.08 8.70 -3.89
N PRO A 144 4.69 7.68 -4.52
CA PRO A 144 5.02 7.72 -5.94
C PRO A 144 3.76 7.77 -6.83
N ASP A 145 2.67 7.11 -6.44
CA ASP A 145 1.42 7.08 -7.20
C ASP A 145 0.68 8.43 -7.20
N ALA A 146 1.05 9.34 -6.29
CA ALA A 146 0.38 10.64 -6.16
C ALA A 146 0.43 11.45 -7.46
N VAL A 147 1.47 11.28 -8.28
CA VAL A 147 1.63 12.01 -9.54
C VAL A 147 0.52 11.73 -10.57
N GLN A 148 -0.26 10.67 -10.36
CA GLN A 148 -1.42 10.34 -11.20
C GLN A 148 -2.70 11.05 -10.76
N LEU A 149 -2.68 11.73 -9.61
CA LEU A 149 -3.80 12.54 -9.16
C LEU A 149 -3.99 13.73 -10.10
N LYS A 150 -5.23 13.92 -10.55
CA LYS A 150 -5.63 15.06 -11.37
C LYS A 150 -5.87 16.30 -10.51
N ASP A 151 -5.83 17.46 -11.16
CA ASP A 151 -6.08 18.79 -10.57
C ASP A 151 -5.14 19.11 -9.39
N ASP A 152 -5.58 19.98 -8.49
CA ASP A 152 -4.76 20.44 -7.35
C ASP A 152 -4.62 19.39 -6.23
N LYS A 153 -5.28 18.22 -6.36
CA LYS A 153 -5.27 17.13 -5.36
C LYS A 153 -3.86 16.61 -5.07
N PHE A 154 -3.01 16.54 -6.10
CA PHE A 154 -1.60 16.16 -5.94
C PHE A 154 -0.87 17.06 -4.94
N TYR A 155 -1.00 18.38 -5.12
CA TYR A 155 -0.32 19.36 -4.27
C TYR A 155 -0.91 19.40 -2.86
N THR A 156 -2.23 19.20 -2.71
CA THR A 156 -2.86 19.04 -1.38
C THR A 156 -2.26 17.87 -0.61
N LEU A 157 -2.05 16.72 -1.25
CA LEU A 157 -1.42 15.57 -0.59
C LEU A 157 0.04 15.83 -0.21
N GLN A 158 0.80 16.55 -1.05
CA GLN A 158 2.16 16.97 -0.70
C GLN A 158 2.19 17.95 0.49
N GLN A 159 1.23 18.87 0.58
CA GLN A 159 1.06 19.76 1.74
C GLN A 159 0.78 18.96 3.01
N GLU A 160 -0.03 17.90 2.93
CA GLU A 160 -0.31 17.00 4.07
C GLU A 160 0.95 16.26 4.53
N ALA A 161 1.76 15.74 3.59
CA ALA A 161 3.05 15.11 3.92
C ALA A 161 4.03 16.09 4.60
N LEU A 162 4.10 17.34 4.12
CA LEU A 162 4.88 18.41 4.76
C LEU A 162 4.34 18.77 6.14
N LYS A 163 3.02 18.84 6.30
CA LYS A 163 2.36 19.13 7.58
C LYS A 163 2.64 18.05 8.61
N GLN A 164 2.52 16.78 8.24
CA GLN A 164 2.88 15.66 9.12
C GLN A 164 4.34 15.72 9.53
N SER A 165 5.24 15.99 8.58
CA SER A 165 6.67 16.11 8.86
C SER A 165 6.99 17.28 9.81
N GLY A 166 6.29 18.42 9.66
CA GLY A 166 6.44 19.55 10.57
C GLY A 166 5.84 19.34 11.96
N ASN A 167 4.77 18.55 12.07
CA ASN A 167 4.12 18.24 13.33
C ASN A 167 4.93 17.25 14.17
N LEU A 168 5.38 16.16 13.55
CA LEU A 168 6.12 15.10 14.24
C LEU A 168 7.61 15.43 14.41
N LYS A 169 8.18 16.23 13.49
CA LYS A 169 9.58 16.71 13.46
C LYS A 169 10.66 15.63 13.34
N ASP A 170 10.26 14.37 13.23
CA ASP A 170 11.09 13.21 12.95
C ASP A 170 11.04 12.80 11.46
N ARG A 171 10.00 13.21 10.70
CA ARG A 171 9.86 12.91 9.27
C ARG A 171 10.45 13.97 8.34
N PHE A 172 10.71 13.53 7.11
CA PHE A 172 11.11 14.37 5.99
C PHE A 172 10.43 13.90 4.69
N ALA A 173 9.71 14.78 4.00
CA ALA A 173 9.00 14.44 2.77
C ALA A 173 9.90 14.56 1.53
N ILE A 174 9.92 13.52 0.69
CA ILE A 174 10.59 13.56 -0.63
C ILE A 174 9.49 13.70 -1.66
N LEU A 175 9.48 14.84 -2.37
CA LEU A 175 8.40 15.23 -3.25
C LEU A 175 8.81 15.13 -4.72
N ASP A 176 7.85 14.72 -5.54
CA ASP A 176 7.98 14.70 -6.99
C ASP A 176 7.33 15.93 -7.62
N LEU A 177 7.68 16.17 -8.89
CA LEU A 177 7.03 17.16 -9.74
C LEU A 177 6.03 16.47 -10.66
N LEU A 178 4.95 17.15 -11.05
CA LEU A 178 4.04 16.61 -12.05
C LEU A 178 4.67 16.61 -13.44
N GLN A 179 4.39 15.58 -14.22
CA GLN A 179 4.63 15.56 -15.65
C GLN A 179 3.29 15.21 -16.30
N LYS A 180 2.73 16.09 -17.13
CA LYS A 180 1.41 15.84 -17.73
C LYS A 180 1.57 14.95 -18.96
N ASN A 181 1.02 13.74 -18.91
CA ASN A 181 1.03 12.82 -20.05
C ASN A 181 0.25 13.42 -21.24
N GLY A 182 0.85 13.37 -22.45
CA GLY A 182 0.19 13.72 -23.71
C GLY A 182 0.18 15.20 -24.11
N VAL A 183 0.49 16.13 -23.21
CA VAL A 183 0.82 17.53 -23.54
C VAL A 183 2.04 17.88 -22.72
N SER A 184 3.17 18.12 -23.39
CA SER A 184 4.44 18.51 -22.77
C SER A 184 4.24 19.74 -21.88
N MET A 185 4.00 19.53 -20.58
CA MET A 185 4.36 20.53 -19.60
C MET A 185 5.87 20.44 -19.50
N ASP A 186 6.55 21.44 -20.07
CA ASP A 186 7.99 21.63 -19.89
C ASP A 186 8.29 21.66 -18.38
N LEU A 187 9.43 21.11 -17.97
CA LEU A 187 9.87 21.09 -16.58
C LEU A 187 9.76 22.47 -15.92
N ARG A 188 10.04 23.55 -16.67
CA ARG A 188 9.91 24.91 -16.18
C ARG A 188 8.51 25.23 -15.68
N ASP A 189 7.49 24.84 -16.43
CA ASP A 189 6.09 25.06 -16.07
C ASP A 189 5.71 24.19 -14.88
N SER A 190 6.16 22.93 -14.86
CA SER A 190 5.93 22.03 -13.73
C SER A 190 6.52 22.56 -12.42
N ILE A 191 7.73 23.10 -12.47
CA ILE A 191 8.38 23.77 -11.33
C ILE A 191 7.60 25.01 -10.91
N ALA A 192 7.12 25.83 -11.86
CA ALA A 192 6.34 27.01 -11.55
C ALA A 192 5.02 26.65 -10.84
N ASP A 193 4.29 25.66 -11.36
CA ASP A 193 3.05 25.17 -10.75
C ASP A 193 3.29 24.59 -9.35
N PHE A 194 4.33 23.77 -9.20
CA PHE A 194 4.74 23.24 -7.90
C PHE A 194 5.03 24.37 -6.91
N ARG A 195 5.79 25.38 -7.31
CA ARG A 195 6.12 26.54 -6.46
C ARG A 195 4.88 27.31 -6.04
N ASN A 196 3.90 27.45 -6.93
CA ASN A 196 2.66 28.17 -6.63
C ASN A 196 1.71 27.38 -5.74
N LYS A 197 1.70 26.04 -5.85
CA LYS A 197 0.66 25.19 -5.25
C LYS A 197 1.09 24.39 -4.02
N VAL A 198 2.38 24.13 -3.78
CA VAL A 198 2.83 23.35 -2.61
C VAL A 198 2.69 24.09 -1.26
N GLY A 199 2.34 25.38 -1.28
CA GLY A 199 2.14 26.20 -0.07
C GLY A 199 3.44 26.66 0.61
N MET A 200 3.34 27.38 1.74
CA MET A 200 4.49 28.00 2.43
C MET A 200 4.81 27.39 3.80
N GLN A 201 4.06 26.38 4.22
CA GLN A 201 4.19 25.79 5.55
C GLN A 201 5.19 24.62 5.53
N ASN A 202 5.98 24.48 6.61
CA ASN A 202 6.86 23.33 6.85
C ASN A 202 7.90 23.04 5.75
N LEU A 203 8.25 24.03 4.93
CA LEU A 203 9.15 23.88 3.77
C LEU A 203 10.51 23.25 4.11
N LYS A 204 11.03 23.49 5.32
CA LYS A 204 12.28 22.89 5.77
C LYS A 204 12.22 21.37 5.89
N TYR A 205 11.03 20.78 6.05
CA TYR A 205 10.83 19.34 6.26
C TYR A 205 10.57 18.56 4.95
N GLY A 206 10.82 19.16 3.79
CA GLY A 206 10.76 18.43 2.54
C GLY A 206 11.74 18.92 1.50
N ALA A 207 11.89 18.14 0.44
CA ALA A 207 12.69 18.47 -0.73
C ALA A 207 12.00 17.92 -1.98
N ALA A 208 11.96 18.73 -3.04
CA ALA A 208 11.44 18.32 -4.34
C ALA A 208 12.57 17.92 -5.29
N TYR A 209 12.31 16.91 -6.11
CA TYR A 209 13.26 16.38 -7.08
C TYR A 209 12.63 16.28 -8.48
N GLY A 210 13.42 16.62 -9.49
CA GLY A 210 13.07 16.46 -10.90
C GLY A 210 14.31 16.59 -11.77
N PRO A 211 14.22 16.42 -13.09
CA PRO A 211 13.09 15.86 -13.84
C PRO A 211 12.83 14.38 -13.52
N TRP A 212 11.79 13.79 -14.12
CA TRP A 212 11.53 12.35 -14.03
C TRP A 212 12.66 11.52 -14.63
N LEU A 213 12.74 10.27 -14.20
CA LEU A 213 13.81 9.34 -14.55
C LEU A 213 13.38 8.45 -15.70
N LYS A 214 14.18 8.40 -16.76
CA LYS A 214 14.06 7.39 -17.82
C LYS A 214 14.75 6.13 -17.36
N THR A 215 14.00 5.09 -17.06
CA THR A 215 14.49 3.86 -16.45
C THR A 215 14.64 2.73 -17.45
N ASN A 216 15.45 1.73 -17.09
CA ASN A 216 15.62 0.47 -17.83
C ASN A 216 15.05 -0.72 -17.07
N LEU A 217 13.99 -0.49 -16.31
CA LEU A 217 13.29 -1.53 -15.59
C LEU A 217 12.41 -2.31 -16.56
N SER A 218 12.76 -3.58 -16.79
CA SER A 218 11.97 -4.45 -17.67
C SER A 218 10.54 -4.58 -17.14
N LYS A 219 9.57 -4.51 -18.06
CA LYS A 219 8.13 -4.66 -17.82
C LYS A 219 7.66 -6.01 -18.35
N THR A 220 6.71 -6.61 -17.66
CA THR A 220 5.99 -7.77 -18.20
C THR A 220 4.98 -7.27 -19.22
N VAL A 221 5.14 -7.68 -20.48
CA VAL A 221 4.22 -7.33 -21.56
C VAL A 221 3.63 -8.59 -22.15
N LYS A 222 2.31 -8.69 -22.12
CA LYS A 222 1.52 -9.78 -22.68
C LYS A 222 1.16 -9.45 -24.13
N VAL A 223 0.91 -10.48 -24.93
CA VAL A 223 0.53 -10.31 -26.34
C VAL A 223 -0.76 -9.50 -26.48
N ARG A 224 -1.73 -9.70 -25.57
CA ARG A 224 -2.99 -8.94 -25.58
C ARG A 224 -2.77 -7.42 -25.58
N GLN A 225 -1.72 -6.93 -24.92
CA GLN A 225 -1.41 -5.51 -24.83
C GLN A 225 -0.86 -4.96 -26.15
N LEU A 226 -0.35 -5.81 -27.04
CA LEU A 226 0.15 -5.40 -28.35
C LEU A 226 -0.97 -5.29 -29.39
N THR A 227 -2.09 -5.99 -29.19
CA THR A 227 -3.22 -6.03 -30.13
C THR A 227 -3.78 -4.62 -30.34
N GLY A 228 -3.82 -4.16 -31.59
CA GLY A 228 -4.30 -2.82 -31.95
C GLY A 228 -3.27 -1.69 -31.81
N HIS A 229 -2.08 -1.97 -31.30
CA HIS A 229 -1.04 -0.95 -31.02
C HIS A 229 0.22 -1.07 -31.90
N LEU A 230 0.21 -1.96 -32.89
CA LEU A 230 1.32 -2.15 -33.83
C LEU A 230 1.16 -1.29 -35.08
N PHE A 231 2.23 -0.60 -35.47
CA PHE A 231 2.27 0.25 -36.66
C PHE A 231 3.48 -0.10 -37.51
N LYS A 232 3.29 -0.42 -38.79
CA LYS A 232 4.37 -0.66 -39.75
C LYS A 232 4.49 0.52 -40.69
N LEU A 233 5.64 1.20 -40.69
CA LEU A 233 5.87 2.41 -41.48
C LEU A 233 4.76 3.47 -41.28
N GLY A 234 4.23 3.59 -40.07
CA GLY A 234 3.16 4.52 -39.71
C GLY A 234 1.73 4.03 -40.00
N ASN A 235 1.55 2.85 -40.60
CA ASN A 235 0.22 2.28 -40.85
C ASN A 235 -0.11 1.21 -39.79
N PRO A 236 -1.34 1.19 -39.22
CA PRO A 236 -1.76 0.13 -38.31
C PRO A 236 -1.59 -1.25 -38.95
N VAL A 237 -1.10 -2.22 -38.18
CA VAL A 237 -0.92 -3.61 -38.61
C VAL A 237 -1.39 -4.56 -37.52
N SER A 238 -2.09 -5.64 -37.88
CA SER A 238 -2.47 -6.68 -36.91
C SER A 238 -1.35 -7.70 -36.75
N LEU A 239 -1.33 -8.40 -35.61
CA LEU A 239 -0.36 -9.46 -35.32
C LEU A 239 -0.35 -10.56 -36.40
N SER A 240 -1.52 -10.92 -36.94
CA SER A 240 -1.66 -11.90 -38.02
C SER A 240 -0.94 -11.47 -39.30
N ASN A 241 -0.90 -10.18 -39.62
CA ASN A 241 -0.20 -9.67 -40.80
C ASN A 241 1.33 -9.68 -40.67
N LEU A 242 1.87 -10.09 -39.52
CA LEU A 242 3.31 -10.19 -39.29
C LEU A 242 3.88 -11.59 -39.57
N THR A 243 3.02 -12.55 -39.92
CA THR A 243 3.39 -13.93 -40.26
C THR A 243 2.70 -14.36 -41.56
N GLU A 244 3.30 -15.30 -42.27
CA GLU A 244 2.68 -16.03 -43.39
C GLU A 244 2.45 -17.51 -43.02
N ASP A 245 2.80 -17.90 -41.79
CA ASP A 245 2.67 -19.25 -41.26
C ASP A 245 1.26 -19.49 -40.71
N GLY A 246 0.52 -20.41 -41.34
CA GLY A 246 -0.88 -20.67 -41.00
C GLY A 246 -1.09 -21.21 -39.58
N ASP A 247 -0.12 -21.95 -39.03
CA ASP A 247 -0.19 -22.45 -37.64
C ASP A 247 -0.05 -21.30 -36.64
N THR A 248 0.84 -20.34 -36.92
CA THR A 248 1.00 -19.11 -36.14
C THR A 248 -0.24 -18.22 -36.22
N GLU A 249 -0.85 -18.06 -37.40
CA GLU A 249 -2.11 -17.32 -37.55
C GLU A 249 -3.23 -17.94 -36.71
N GLN A 250 -3.34 -19.27 -36.71
CA GLN A 250 -4.29 -19.97 -35.86
C GLN A 250 -4.00 -19.69 -34.38
N ALA A 251 -2.75 -19.84 -33.93
CA ALA A 251 -2.35 -19.58 -32.54
C ALA A 251 -2.68 -18.14 -32.08
N ILE A 252 -2.50 -17.13 -32.94
CA ILE A 252 -2.91 -15.73 -32.69
C ILE A 252 -4.43 -15.63 -32.50
N SER A 253 -5.21 -16.34 -33.33
CA SER A 253 -6.66 -16.38 -33.20
C SER A 253 -7.11 -17.07 -31.91
N ARG A 254 -6.46 -18.18 -31.50
CA ARG A 254 -6.75 -18.87 -30.23
C ARG A 254 -6.57 -17.95 -29.04
N LEU A 255 -5.43 -17.24 -28.99
CA LEU A 255 -5.14 -16.31 -27.91
C LEU A 255 -6.12 -15.14 -27.89
N THR A 256 -6.41 -14.52 -29.04
CA THR A 256 -7.37 -13.41 -29.12
C THR A 256 -8.72 -13.79 -28.53
N ARG A 257 -9.22 -15.00 -28.85
CA ARG A 257 -10.48 -15.49 -28.31
C ARG A 257 -10.39 -15.84 -26.83
N ALA A 258 -9.32 -16.50 -26.38
CA ALA A 258 -9.09 -16.80 -24.97
C ALA A 258 -9.02 -15.53 -24.09
N SER A 259 -8.40 -14.45 -24.60
CA SER A 259 -8.41 -13.13 -23.95
C SER A 259 -9.83 -12.56 -23.86
N ALA A 260 -10.63 -12.65 -24.93
CA ALA A 260 -12.02 -12.17 -24.93
C ALA A 260 -12.91 -12.96 -23.93
N ASP A 261 -12.75 -14.28 -23.87
CA ASP A 261 -13.48 -15.12 -22.92
C ASP A 261 -13.05 -14.84 -21.48
N THR A 262 -11.76 -14.58 -21.24
CA THR A 262 -11.25 -14.13 -19.92
C THR A 262 -11.86 -12.80 -19.50
N ASP A 263 -11.93 -11.83 -20.41
CA ASP A 263 -12.52 -10.51 -20.12
C ASP A 263 -14.02 -10.63 -19.81
N ARG A 264 -14.76 -11.46 -20.57
CA ARG A 264 -16.18 -11.73 -20.31
C ARG A 264 -16.42 -12.36 -18.96
N LEU A 265 -15.67 -13.41 -18.61
CA LEU A 265 -15.78 -14.06 -17.30
C LEU A 265 -15.47 -13.12 -16.14
N LEU A 266 -14.50 -12.22 -16.33
CA LEU A 266 -14.18 -11.19 -15.35
C LEU A 266 -15.31 -10.14 -15.24
N ASP A 267 -15.86 -9.70 -16.37
CA ASP A 267 -16.99 -8.79 -16.42
C ASP A 267 -18.24 -9.40 -15.77
N ASP A 268 -18.55 -10.66 -16.05
CA ASP A 268 -19.68 -11.39 -15.46
C ASP A 268 -19.49 -11.59 -13.94
N ALA A 269 -18.29 -12.01 -13.51
CA ALA A 269 -17.96 -12.14 -12.10
C ALA A 269 -18.05 -10.80 -11.33
N THR A 270 -17.78 -9.67 -12.01
CA THR A 270 -17.89 -8.34 -11.41
C THR A 270 -19.29 -7.71 -11.57
N ALA A 271 -20.08 -8.13 -12.55
CA ALA A 271 -21.46 -7.69 -12.76
C ALA A 271 -22.34 -8.11 -11.57
N GLY A 272 -22.17 -9.33 -11.07
CA GLY A 272 -22.88 -9.82 -9.87
C GLY A 272 -22.59 -8.96 -8.64
N LEU A 273 -21.33 -8.57 -8.46
CA LEU A 273 -20.90 -7.69 -7.38
C LEU A 273 -21.51 -6.28 -7.52
N LYS A 274 -21.53 -5.72 -8.74
CA LYS A 274 -22.12 -4.39 -9.02
C LYS A 274 -23.63 -4.38 -8.81
N LYS A 275 -24.32 -5.42 -9.29
CA LYS A 275 -25.76 -5.60 -9.10
C LYS A 275 -26.10 -5.71 -7.62
N PHE A 276 -25.37 -6.54 -6.87
CA PHE A 276 -25.52 -6.64 -5.43
C PHE A 276 -25.39 -5.28 -4.73
N LEU A 277 -24.35 -4.51 -5.06
CA LEU A 277 -24.15 -3.16 -4.49
C LEU A 277 -25.29 -2.21 -4.81
N ALA A 278 -25.79 -2.22 -6.05
CA ALA A 278 -26.91 -1.38 -6.47
C ALA A 278 -28.21 -1.72 -5.73
N ASP A 279 -28.43 -3.02 -5.47
CA ASP A 279 -29.68 -3.51 -4.87
C ASP A 279 -29.65 -3.46 -3.32
N ASN A 280 -28.47 -3.50 -2.70
CA ASN A 280 -28.32 -3.72 -1.26
C ASN A 280 -27.61 -2.58 -0.50
N THR A 281 -27.25 -1.48 -1.17
CA THR A 281 -26.56 -0.36 -0.52
C THR A 281 -27.09 0.99 -1.01
N THR A 282 -27.45 1.89 -0.09
CA THR A 282 -27.75 3.29 -0.41
C THR A 282 -26.51 4.20 -0.32
N ASP A 283 -25.49 3.79 0.45
CA ASP A 283 -24.37 4.66 0.86
C ASP A 283 -22.98 3.97 0.92
N ALA A 284 -22.85 2.68 0.58
CA ALA A 284 -21.58 1.97 0.69
C ALA A 284 -20.74 2.05 -0.60
N GLU A 285 -19.46 2.40 -0.47
CA GLU A 285 -18.53 2.50 -1.63
C GLU A 285 -18.03 1.14 -2.14
N SER A 286 -18.15 0.06 -1.34
CA SER A 286 -17.71 -1.30 -1.69
C SER A 286 -18.44 -2.39 -0.89
N VAL A 287 -18.33 -3.66 -1.34
CA VAL A 287 -18.94 -4.82 -0.67
C VAL A 287 -18.32 -5.08 0.71
N ASP A 288 -17.00 -4.91 0.84
CA ASP A 288 -16.34 -5.00 2.14
C ASP A 288 -16.82 -3.87 3.08
N ALA A 289 -16.97 -2.63 2.60
CA ALA A 289 -17.46 -1.54 3.43
C ALA A 289 -18.89 -1.81 3.95
N GLY A 290 -19.77 -2.35 3.11
CA GLY A 290 -21.11 -2.76 3.51
C GLY A 290 -21.08 -3.91 4.53
N TYR A 291 -20.28 -4.94 4.30
CA TYR A 291 -20.09 -6.05 5.24
C TYR A 291 -19.55 -5.56 6.60
N GLN A 292 -18.50 -4.74 6.61
CA GLN A 292 -17.89 -4.20 7.82
C GLN A 292 -18.87 -3.32 8.60
N ALA A 293 -19.70 -2.51 7.90
CA ALA A 293 -20.74 -1.74 8.55
C ALA A 293 -21.74 -2.64 9.30
N LYS A 294 -22.29 -3.67 8.62
CA LYS A 294 -23.22 -4.63 9.25
C LYS A 294 -22.57 -5.42 10.39
N TYR A 295 -21.31 -5.81 10.22
CA TYR A 295 -20.55 -6.51 11.25
C TYR A 295 -20.31 -5.64 12.49
N ASN A 296 -19.99 -4.36 12.29
CA ASN A 296 -19.81 -3.40 13.37
C ASN A 296 -21.13 -3.10 14.10
N ASP A 297 -22.25 -2.99 13.36
CA ASP A 297 -23.58 -2.84 13.95
C ASP A 297 -23.91 -4.02 14.88
N PHE A 298 -23.67 -5.25 14.41
CA PHE A 298 -23.81 -6.47 15.23
C PHE A 298 -22.89 -6.45 16.46
N ARG A 299 -21.60 -6.13 16.28
CA ARG A 299 -20.62 -6.05 17.38
C ARG A 299 -21.02 -5.03 18.44
N ASN A 300 -21.53 -3.87 18.04
CA ASN A 300 -21.95 -2.80 18.92
C ASN A 300 -23.23 -3.18 19.69
N ALA A 301 -24.22 -3.77 19.01
CA ALA A 301 -25.44 -4.27 19.64
C ALA A 301 -25.11 -5.34 20.68
N LEU A 302 -24.23 -6.29 20.33
CA LEU A 302 -23.76 -7.35 21.22
C LEU A 302 -23.00 -6.82 22.44
N ALA A 303 -22.11 -5.84 22.24
CA ALA A 303 -21.38 -5.21 23.33
C ALA A 303 -22.32 -4.48 24.30
N SER A 304 -23.35 -3.81 23.78
CA SER A 304 -24.39 -3.15 24.57
C SER A 304 -25.20 -4.15 25.39
N PHE A 305 -25.65 -5.25 24.76
CA PHE A 305 -26.38 -6.33 25.45
C PHE A 305 -25.53 -6.96 26.56
N ASN A 306 -24.27 -7.28 26.28
CA ASN A 306 -23.36 -7.91 27.26
C ASN A 306 -22.98 -6.97 28.42
N ALA A 307 -23.08 -5.65 28.24
CA ALA A 307 -22.76 -4.68 29.30
C ALA A 307 -23.84 -4.64 30.41
N ASP A 308 -25.11 -4.82 30.05
CA ASP A 308 -26.22 -4.89 31.01
C ASP A 308 -27.39 -5.71 30.43
N THR A 309 -27.37 -7.02 30.66
CA THR A 309 -28.36 -7.95 30.11
C THR A 309 -29.76 -7.80 30.71
N ALA A 310 -29.90 -7.06 31.81
CA ALA A 310 -31.19 -6.80 32.46
C ALA A 310 -31.86 -5.53 31.91
N ALA A 311 -31.06 -4.51 31.55
CA ALA A 311 -31.56 -3.26 31.00
C ALA A 311 -31.70 -3.27 29.47
N ASN A 312 -30.90 -4.07 28.76
CA ASN A 312 -30.84 -4.08 27.31
C ASN A 312 -31.49 -5.34 26.71
N PRO A 313 -32.54 -5.21 25.88
CA PRO A 313 -33.17 -6.37 25.24
C PRO A 313 -32.24 -7.01 24.19
N ILE A 314 -32.44 -8.29 23.90
CA ILE A 314 -31.68 -9.02 22.87
C ILE A 314 -32.12 -8.68 21.43
N GLY A 315 -33.30 -8.08 21.25
CA GLY A 315 -33.88 -7.74 19.95
C GLY A 315 -32.92 -6.97 19.02
N PRO A 316 -32.27 -5.88 19.47
CA PRO A 316 -31.27 -5.18 18.66
C PRO A 316 -30.08 -6.05 18.20
N VAL A 317 -29.69 -7.06 18.98
CA VAL A 317 -28.64 -8.03 18.58
C VAL A 317 -29.15 -8.95 17.48
N GLN A 318 -30.41 -9.40 17.57
CA GLN A 318 -31.07 -10.23 16.56
C GLN A 318 -31.24 -9.48 15.24
N ASP A 319 -31.74 -8.24 15.29
CA ASP A 319 -31.94 -7.40 14.10
C ASP A 319 -30.62 -7.14 13.38
N ALA A 320 -29.55 -6.83 14.13
CA ALA A 320 -28.23 -6.60 13.57
C ALA A 320 -27.59 -7.88 13.00
N TYR A 321 -27.80 -9.04 13.63
CA TYR A 321 -27.35 -10.33 13.12
C TYR A 321 -28.11 -10.72 11.84
N GLN A 322 -29.42 -10.50 11.80
CA GLN A 322 -30.26 -10.74 10.62
C GLN A 322 -29.80 -9.88 9.44
N ALA A 323 -29.60 -8.59 9.66
CA ALA A 323 -29.11 -7.68 8.62
C ALA A 323 -27.72 -8.08 8.10
N LEU A 324 -26.85 -8.63 8.95
CA LEU A 324 -25.54 -9.17 8.55
C LEU A 324 -25.69 -10.47 7.74
N PHE A 325 -26.61 -11.34 8.12
CA PHE A 325 -26.91 -12.58 7.42
C PHE A 325 -27.48 -12.32 6.01
N ASP A 326 -28.50 -11.46 5.92
CA ASP A 326 -29.16 -11.10 4.65
C ASP A 326 -28.19 -10.45 3.67
N TYR A 327 -27.26 -9.65 4.19
CA TYR A 327 -26.22 -9.03 3.38
C TYR A 327 -25.35 -10.07 2.66
N ILE A 328 -24.88 -11.11 3.38
CA ILE A 328 -24.09 -12.19 2.77
C ILE A 328 -24.95 -13.05 1.85
N TYR A 329 -26.19 -13.34 2.24
CA TYR A 329 -27.09 -14.15 1.43
C TYR A 329 -27.32 -13.52 0.06
N ASN A 330 -27.71 -12.25 0.04
CA ASN A 330 -27.97 -11.52 -1.20
C ASN A 330 -26.71 -11.36 -2.05
N LEU A 331 -25.52 -11.29 -1.43
CA LEU A 331 -24.24 -11.26 -2.13
C LEU A 331 -23.98 -12.58 -2.87
N VAL A 332 -24.14 -13.71 -2.17
CA VAL A 332 -23.95 -15.05 -2.75
C VAL A 332 -24.98 -15.30 -3.85
N ASP A 333 -26.23 -14.92 -3.64
CA ASP A 333 -27.33 -15.06 -4.59
C ASP A 333 -27.08 -14.27 -5.89
N ALA A 334 -26.76 -12.98 -5.75
CA ALA A 334 -26.46 -12.13 -6.90
C ALA A 334 -25.27 -12.62 -7.73
N MET A 335 -24.28 -13.26 -7.08
CA MET A 335 -23.12 -13.84 -7.76
C MET A 335 -23.44 -15.14 -8.48
N LEU A 336 -24.18 -16.04 -7.83
CA LEU A 336 -24.64 -17.29 -8.43
C LEU A 336 -25.52 -17.04 -9.66
N ASP A 337 -26.40 -16.04 -9.57
CA ASP A 337 -27.29 -15.62 -10.66
C ASP A 337 -26.51 -15.19 -11.92
N GLU A 338 -25.48 -14.35 -11.78
CA GLU A 338 -24.72 -13.87 -12.94
C GLU A 338 -23.83 -14.95 -13.55
N VAL A 339 -23.23 -15.82 -12.72
CA VAL A 339 -22.44 -16.96 -13.23
C VAL A 339 -23.32 -17.98 -13.96
N ALA A 340 -24.56 -18.20 -13.50
CA ALA A 340 -25.51 -19.09 -14.17
C ALA A 340 -25.96 -18.55 -15.54
N LYS A 341 -26.07 -17.21 -15.69
CA LYS A 341 -26.39 -16.57 -16.98
C LYS A 341 -25.26 -16.70 -17.99
N ALA A 342 -24.01 -16.60 -17.55
CA ALA A 342 -22.83 -16.72 -18.42
C ALA A 342 -22.83 -18.03 -19.22
N ASP A 343 -23.26 -19.14 -18.61
CA ASP A 343 -23.36 -20.46 -19.24
C ASP A 343 -24.46 -20.57 -20.31
N THR A 344 -25.61 -19.93 -20.05
CA THR A 344 -26.73 -19.93 -20.99
C THR A 344 -26.42 -19.08 -22.23
N ASP A 345 -25.79 -17.92 -22.05
CA ASP A 345 -25.36 -17.03 -23.14
C ASP A 345 -24.20 -17.65 -23.95
N PHE A 346 -23.26 -18.32 -23.27
CA PHE A 346 -22.17 -19.08 -23.89
C PHE A 346 -22.70 -20.21 -24.79
N SER A 347 -23.58 -21.07 -24.25
CA SER A 347 -24.15 -22.21 -24.96
C SER A 347 -24.96 -21.80 -26.21
N GLN A 348 -25.65 -20.65 -26.15
CA GLN A 348 -26.42 -20.14 -27.27
C GLN A 348 -25.54 -19.53 -28.37
N ARG A 349 -24.37 -18.96 -28.02
CA ARG A 349 -23.45 -18.31 -28.97
C ARG A 349 -22.55 -19.29 -29.71
N VAL A 350 -22.07 -20.33 -29.04
CA VAL A 350 -21.36 -21.45 -29.70
C VAL A 350 -22.23 -22.09 -30.79
N ALA A 351 -23.55 -22.12 -30.58
CA ALA A 351 -24.51 -22.65 -31.55
C ALA A 351 -24.84 -21.70 -32.72
N ALA A 352 -24.51 -20.40 -32.63
CA ALA A 352 -24.99 -19.39 -33.56
C ALA A 352 -24.07 -19.18 -34.79
N ASP A 353 -22.74 -19.20 -34.65
CA ASP A 353 -21.80 -19.09 -35.79
C ASP A 353 -20.34 -19.48 -35.41
N PRO A 354 -19.82 -20.64 -35.84
CA PRO A 354 -18.43 -21.04 -35.61
C PRO A 354 -17.37 -20.13 -36.27
N GLY A 355 -17.78 -19.26 -37.20
CA GLY A 355 -16.94 -18.29 -37.89
C GLY A 355 -16.95 -16.89 -37.29
N ASP A 356 -17.76 -16.64 -36.27
CA ASP A 356 -17.86 -15.33 -35.61
C ASP A 356 -16.57 -15.04 -34.79
N PRO A 357 -15.89 -13.90 -35.02
CA PRO A 357 -14.77 -13.48 -34.17
C PRO A 357 -15.16 -13.30 -32.69
N ASP A 358 -16.44 -13.10 -32.38
CA ASP A 358 -16.98 -13.04 -31.03
C ASP A 358 -17.43 -14.41 -30.47
N ALA A 359 -17.42 -15.49 -31.28
CA ALA A 359 -17.75 -16.83 -30.80
C ALA A 359 -16.64 -17.37 -29.85
N PRO A 360 -17.02 -18.01 -28.73
CA PRO A 360 -16.06 -18.55 -27.77
C PRO A 360 -15.13 -19.59 -28.40
N PHE A 361 -13.90 -19.68 -27.91
CA PHE A 361 -12.94 -20.64 -28.46
C PHE A 361 -13.07 -22.02 -27.81
N ASP A 362 -13.42 -23.03 -28.61
CA ASP A 362 -13.43 -24.42 -28.17
C ASP A 362 -12.99 -25.41 -29.29
N PRO A 363 -11.70 -25.79 -29.35
CA PRO A 363 -11.22 -26.80 -30.30
C PRO A 363 -11.48 -28.24 -29.86
N ASP A 364 -11.67 -28.46 -28.56
CA ASP A 364 -11.58 -29.78 -27.93
C ASP A 364 -12.86 -30.18 -27.16
N GLY A 365 -13.90 -29.35 -27.15
CA GLY A 365 -15.18 -29.65 -26.51
C GLY A 365 -15.18 -29.43 -24.99
N THR A 366 -14.42 -28.45 -24.47
CA THR A 366 -14.36 -28.22 -23.02
C THR A 366 -14.92 -26.85 -22.66
N THR A 367 -16.14 -26.88 -22.14
CA THR A 367 -16.82 -25.90 -21.26
C THR A 367 -16.00 -25.51 -20.00
N PHE A 368 -14.67 -25.71 -20.00
CA PHE A 368 -13.80 -25.76 -18.84
C PHE A 368 -13.86 -24.51 -17.97
N LEU A 369 -13.78 -23.30 -18.53
CA LEU A 369 -13.76 -22.10 -17.68
C LEU A 369 -15.12 -21.81 -17.04
N THR A 370 -16.22 -22.02 -17.78
CA THR A 370 -17.59 -21.85 -17.27
C THR A 370 -17.93 -22.97 -16.27
N ASP A 371 -17.62 -24.23 -16.58
CA ASP A 371 -17.82 -25.38 -15.68
C ASP A 371 -16.94 -25.29 -14.44
N TYR A 372 -15.70 -24.81 -14.58
CA TYR A 372 -14.79 -24.59 -13.45
C TYR A 372 -15.25 -23.43 -12.57
N ALA A 373 -15.67 -22.30 -13.16
CA ALA A 373 -16.26 -21.19 -12.42
C ALA A 373 -17.51 -21.64 -11.67
N GLN A 374 -18.40 -22.38 -12.32
CA GLN A 374 -19.56 -22.98 -11.69
C GLN A 374 -19.17 -23.97 -10.60
N THR A 375 -18.18 -24.85 -10.81
CA THR A 375 -17.75 -25.87 -9.85
C THR A 375 -17.09 -25.25 -8.62
N LEU A 376 -16.22 -24.26 -8.80
CA LEU A 376 -15.60 -23.50 -7.71
C LEU A 376 -16.66 -22.81 -6.87
N ILE A 377 -17.55 -22.06 -7.50
CA ILE A 377 -18.63 -21.32 -6.84
C ILE A 377 -19.60 -22.28 -6.15
N LYS A 378 -20.01 -23.37 -6.81
CA LYS A 378 -20.90 -24.40 -6.24
C LYS A 378 -20.26 -25.10 -5.04
N ASN A 379 -18.99 -25.51 -5.14
CA ASN A 379 -18.31 -26.25 -4.07
C ASN A 379 -17.96 -25.37 -2.86
N SER A 380 -17.61 -24.10 -3.06
CA SER A 380 -17.22 -23.21 -1.97
C SER A 380 -18.40 -22.51 -1.30
N LEU A 381 -19.41 -22.04 -2.05
CA LEU A 381 -20.46 -21.17 -1.52
C LEU A 381 -21.70 -21.91 -1.06
N PHE A 382 -22.18 -22.87 -1.85
CA PHE A 382 -23.41 -23.59 -1.52
C PHE A 382 -23.28 -24.37 -0.22
N TYR A 383 -22.19 -25.12 -0.08
CA TYR A 383 -21.93 -25.95 1.10
C TYR A 383 -21.83 -25.11 2.39
N GLN A 384 -21.16 -23.96 2.31
CA GLN A 384 -20.98 -23.10 3.47
C GLN A 384 -22.27 -22.34 3.84
N MET A 385 -23.03 -21.86 2.85
CA MET A 385 -24.35 -21.26 3.08
C MET A 385 -25.34 -22.26 3.68
N GLN A 386 -25.33 -23.50 3.20
CA GLN A 386 -26.14 -24.57 3.77
C GLN A 386 -25.74 -24.88 5.22
N THR A 387 -24.43 -24.91 5.50
CA THR A 387 -23.91 -25.11 6.86
C THR A 387 -24.37 -23.99 7.80
N LEU A 388 -24.25 -22.73 7.37
CA LEU A 388 -24.69 -21.57 8.14
C LEU A 388 -26.20 -21.59 8.38
N ASN A 389 -26.99 -21.92 7.35
CA ASN A 389 -28.44 -22.05 7.48
C ASN A 389 -28.83 -23.15 8.48
N ASN A 390 -28.24 -24.34 8.35
CA ASN A 390 -28.49 -25.46 9.27
C ASN A 390 -28.09 -25.13 10.71
N TYR A 391 -26.97 -24.42 10.90
CA TYR A 391 -26.55 -23.93 12.21
C TYR A 391 -27.59 -22.98 12.81
N THR A 392 -28.07 -22.02 12.01
CA THR A 392 -29.02 -21.00 12.43
C THR A 392 -30.37 -21.60 12.81
N ARG A 393 -30.82 -22.62 12.07
CA ARG A 393 -32.00 -23.44 12.39
C ARG A 393 -31.82 -24.26 13.66
N GLY A 394 -30.72 -25.01 13.76
CA GLY A 394 -30.45 -25.88 14.92
C GLY A 394 -30.20 -25.11 16.22
N ALA A 395 -29.74 -23.87 16.13
CA ALA A 395 -29.48 -23.00 17.28
C ALA A 395 -30.67 -22.12 17.69
N GLY A 396 -31.80 -22.15 16.96
CA GLY A 396 -33.01 -21.38 17.27
C GLY A 396 -32.78 -19.87 17.36
N LEU A 397 -31.94 -19.32 16.47
CA LEU A 397 -31.46 -17.92 16.55
C LEU A 397 -32.55 -16.89 16.21
N PHE A 398 -33.51 -17.26 15.36
CA PHE A 398 -34.63 -16.43 14.95
C PHE A 398 -35.90 -16.90 15.64
N ILE A 399 -36.32 -16.17 16.67
CA ILE A 399 -37.57 -16.42 17.38
C ILE A 399 -38.39 -15.14 17.28
N ALA A 400 -39.58 -15.27 16.69
CA ALA A 400 -40.57 -14.21 16.62
C ALA A 400 -40.84 -13.69 18.04
N THR A 401 -41.02 -12.38 18.13
CA THR A 401 -41.44 -11.70 19.34
C THR A 401 -42.78 -12.26 19.82
N GLY A 402 -42.73 -13.18 20.79
CA GLY A 402 -43.82 -13.41 21.75
C GLY A 402 -45.04 -14.18 21.28
N GLU A 403 -44.88 -15.38 20.73
CA GLU A 403 -45.95 -16.40 20.80
C GLU A 403 -45.49 -17.58 21.67
N ASP A 404 -46.34 -17.90 22.64
CA ASP A 404 -46.13 -18.91 23.67
C ASP A 404 -45.99 -20.30 23.02
N ALA A 405 -44.95 -21.04 23.40
CA ALA A 405 -44.86 -22.46 23.12
C ALA A 405 -46.11 -23.17 23.68
N ASP A 406 -46.65 -24.13 22.93
CA ASP A 406 -47.76 -24.92 23.44
C ASP A 406 -47.34 -25.80 24.63
N ALA A 407 -48.33 -26.38 25.32
CA ALA A 407 -48.12 -27.12 26.57
C ALA A 407 -47.23 -28.37 26.43
N ASP A 408 -46.90 -28.79 25.21
CA ASP A 408 -46.01 -29.92 24.91
C ASP A 408 -44.60 -29.46 24.46
N GLY A 409 -44.34 -28.15 24.46
CA GLY A 409 -43.03 -27.56 24.15
C GLY A 409 -42.72 -27.51 22.66
N ASN A 410 -43.71 -27.68 21.80
CA ASN A 410 -43.55 -27.48 20.36
C ASN A 410 -43.87 -26.03 20.03
N VAL A 411 -42.91 -25.37 19.40
CA VAL A 411 -43.15 -24.11 18.71
C VAL A 411 -43.60 -24.50 17.31
N ASP A 412 -44.91 -24.63 17.12
CA ASP A 412 -45.49 -24.63 15.77
C ASP A 412 -45.07 -23.29 15.11
N GLU A 413 -44.67 -23.34 13.84
CA GLU A 413 -44.24 -22.21 12.99
C GLU A 413 -42.73 -21.82 13.00
N HIS A 414 -41.82 -22.74 13.32
CA HIS A 414 -40.39 -22.55 12.98
C HIS A 414 -40.03 -22.73 11.49
N GLU A 415 -41.02 -22.94 10.61
CA GLU A 415 -40.77 -23.04 9.16
C GLU A 415 -40.50 -21.67 8.51
N ASP A 416 -40.98 -20.54 9.07
CA ASP A 416 -41.30 -19.41 8.20
C ASP A 416 -40.26 -18.31 7.98
N TYR A 417 -39.16 -18.18 8.73
CA TYR A 417 -38.26 -17.04 8.42
C TYR A 417 -37.40 -17.28 7.18
N PHE A 418 -36.78 -18.46 7.09
CA PHE A 418 -36.08 -18.90 5.87
C PHE A 418 -37.09 -19.32 4.80
N ALA A 419 -38.20 -19.99 5.15
CA ALA A 419 -39.21 -20.37 4.17
C ALA A 419 -40.00 -19.18 3.59
N ALA A 420 -40.24 -18.09 4.32
CA ALA A 420 -40.89 -16.89 3.76
C ALA A 420 -39.94 -16.09 2.84
N HIS A 421 -38.64 -16.04 3.15
CA HIS A 421 -37.63 -15.45 2.26
C HIS A 421 -37.17 -16.42 1.15
N SER A 422 -37.41 -17.73 1.31
CA SER A 422 -37.19 -18.76 0.28
C SER A 422 -38.50 -19.22 -0.39
N ALA A 423 -39.65 -18.59 -0.13
CA ALA A 423 -40.96 -19.02 -0.66
C ALA A 423 -41.06 -18.83 -2.17
N GLY A 424 -40.17 -18.03 -2.76
CA GLY A 424 -39.96 -17.93 -4.20
C GLY A 424 -38.88 -18.87 -4.76
N MET A 425 -38.17 -19.61 -3.91
CA MET A 425 -36.97 -20.38 -4.25
C MET A 425 -37.21 -21.87 -4.03
N THR A 426 -37.63 -22.57 -5.07
CA THR A 426 -37.61 -24.03 -5.05
C THR A 426 -36.18 -24.53 -5.27
N ALA A 427 -35.85 -25.73 -4.79
CA ALA A 427 -34.63 -26.43 -5.21
C ALA A 427 -34.52 -26.58 -6.75
N ALA A 428 -35.63 -26.40 -7.49
CA ALA A 428 -35.66 -26.31 -8.94
C ALA A 428 -35.21 -24.95 -9.51
N ALA A 429 -35.22 -23.87 -8.72
CA ALA A 429 -34.63 -22.57 -9.09
C ALA A 429 -33.09 -22.59 -9.09
N TRP A 430 -32.49 -23.55 -8.37
CA TRP A 430 -31.04 -23.79 -8.37
C TRP A 430 -30.57 -24.68 -9.54
N THR A 431 -31.48 -25.24 -10.35
CA THR A 431 -31.15 -26.29 -11.33
C THR A 431 -32.07 -26.29 -12.57
N GLN A 432 -32.03 -25.26 -13.41
CA GLN A 432 -32.41 -25.43 -14.82
C GLN A 432 -31.31 -24.83 -15.72
N GLY A 433 -30.52 -25.61 -16.47
CA GLY A 433 -30.73 -26.99 -16.90
C GLY A 433 -29.47 -27.81 -17.15
N GLY A 434 -29.68 -29.13 -17.21
CA GLY A 434 -28.70 -30.13 -17.66
C GLY A 434 -28.16 -31.04 -16.55
N ASP A 435 -28.94 -32.06 -16.19
CA ASP A 435 -28.58 -33.28 -15.44
C ASP A 435 -27.58 -33.21 -14.26
N ASN A 436 -28.10 -33.24 -13.03
CA ASN A 436 -27.31 -33.56 -11.84
C ASN A 436 -27.08 -35.07 -11.70
N ALA A 437 -25.83 -35.50 -11.65
CA ALA A 437 -25.42 -36.84 -11.24
C ALA A 437 -25.36 -37.03 -9.71
N PHE A 438 -25.80 -36.06 -8.91
CA PHE A 438 -25.65 -36.09 -7.45
C PHE A 438 -27.00 -36.01 -6.74
N THR A 439 -27.26 -36.99 -5.88
CA THR A 439 -28.44 -37.08 -5.01
C THR A 439 -28.00 -36.87 -3.56
N LYS A 440 -28.97 -36.66 -2.64
CA LYS A 440 -28.74 -36.55 -1.18
C LYS A 440 -27.87 -37.68 -0.59
N ALA A 441 -27.70 -38.79 -1.29
CA ALA A 441 -26.86 -39.93 -0.91
C ALA A 441 -25.35 -39.70 -1.08
N ASP A 442 -24.94 -38.69 -1.84
CA ASP A 442 -23.53 -38.40 -2.13
C ASP A 442 -22.92 -37.37 -1.16
N LEU A 443 -23.73 -36.85 -0.23
CA LEU A 443 -23.28 -36.02 0.88
C LEU A 443 -22.65 -36.94 1.95
N PRO A 444 -21.40 -36.72 2.40
CA PRO A 444 -20.92 -37.37 3.61
C PRO A 444 -21.84 -36.96 4.78
N ALA A 445 -22.25 -37.96 5.57
CA ALA A 445 -23.10 -37.72 6.73
C ALA A 445 -22.44 -36.69 7.66
N PHE A 446 -23.20 -35.66 8.03
CA PHE A 446 -22.79 -34.67 9.01
C PHE A 446 -22.59 -35.33 10.38
N GLU A 447 -21.36 -35.36 10.87
CA GLU A 447 -21.07 -35.79 12.24
C GLU A 447 -21.10 -34.58 13.20
N LEU A 448 -22.18 -34.51 14.00
CA LEU A 448 -22.35 -33.57 15.12
C LEU A 448 -21.18 -33.58 16.14
N THR A 449 -20.41 -34.67 16.16
CA THR A 449 -19.30 -34.93 17.08
C THR A 449 -18.12 -33.96 16.91
N SER A 450 -18.05 -33.25 15.78
CA SER A 450 -17.00 -32.26 15.48
C SER A 450 -17.16 -30.91 16.20
N ILE A 451 -18.35 -30.60 16.71
CA ILE A 451 -18.66 -29.33 17.41
C ILE A 451 -18.93 -29.57 18.90
N TYR A 452 -19.47 -30.73 19.26
CA TYR A 452 -19.64 -31.16 20.65
C TYR A 452 -19.09 -32.59 20.82
N PRO A 453 -17.97 -32.79 21.54
CA PRO A 453 -17.51 -34.14 21.86
C PRO A 453 -18.56 -34.86 22.71
N GLU A 454 -18.79 -36.15 22.45
CA GLU A 454 -19.71 -36.98 23.24
C GLU A 454 -19.41 -36.83 24.74
N GLY A 455 -20.41 -36.40 25.51
CA GLY A 455 -20.29 -36.16 26.95
C GLY A 455 -20.01 -34.71 27.37
N ALA A 456 -19.91 -33.75 26.44
CA ALA A 456 -20.00 -32.34 26.80
C ALA A 456 -21.40 -32.05 27.36
N ALA A 457 -21.47 -31.70 28.66
CA ALA A 457 -22.73 -31.41 29.32
C ALA A 457 -23.55 -30.43 28.48
N GLY A 458 -24.77 -30.84 28.10
CA GLY A 458 -25.77 -29.91 27.58
C GLY A 458 -25.86 -28.72 28.54
N PRO A 459 -26.01 -27.48 28.02
CA PRO A 459 -25.84 -26.28 28.82
C PRO A 459 -26.76 -26.34 30.05
N ALA A 460 -26.16 -26.20 31.23
CA ALA A 460 -26.84 -26.26 32.52
C ALA A 460 -28.15 -25.46 32.53
N VAL A 461 -29.11 -25.97 33.30
CA VAL A 461 -30.39 -25.31 33.58
C VAL A 461 -30.11 -24.11 34.49
N ASP A 462 -29.91 -22.93 33.89
CA ASP A 462 -29.81 -21.62 34.53
C ASP A 462 -30.43 -20.53 33.63
N GLU A 463 -30.92 -19.46 34.25
CA GLU A 463 -32.11 -18.62 33.98
C GLU A 463 -32.15 -17.73 32.72
N ASP A 464 -31.11 -17.65 31.88
CA ASP A 464 -31.09 -16.61 30.83
C ASP A 464 -30.92 -17.18 29.41
N ALA A 465 -32.04 -17.56 28.79
CA ALA A 465 -32.12 -18.02 27.41
C ALA A 465 -31.48 -17.01 26.42
N ASN A 466 -31.46 -15.72 26.75
CA ASN A 466 -30.88 -14.67 25.91
C ASN A 466 -29.35 -14.74 25.87
N LYS A 467 -28.67 -15.11 26.95
CA LYS A 467 -27.21 -15.31 26.95
C LYS A 467 -26.78 -16.50 26.08
N LYS A 468 -27.57 -17.58 26.04
CA LYS A 468 -27.34 -18.73 25.16
C LYS A 468 -27.51 -18.34 23.68
N ARG A 469 -28.58 -17.58 23.37
CA ARG A 469 -28.84 -17.07 22.00
C ARG A 469 -27.73 -16.13 21.52
N SER A 470 -27.29 -15.19 22.36
CA SER A 470 -26.17 -14.28 22.06
C SER A 470 -24.88 -15.04 21.69
N LYS A 471 -24.50 -16.05 22.48
CA LYS A 471 -23.31 -16.88 22.20
C LYS A 471 -23.42 -17.70 20.91
N ASN A 472 -24.62 -18.16 20.56
CA ASN A 472 -24.86 -18.83 19.28
C ASN A 472 -24.77 -17.83 18.10
N MET A 473 -25.21 -16.58 18.26
CA MET A 473 -25.05 -15.54 17.23
C MET A 473 -23.57 -15.16 17.03
N GLU A 474 -22.76 -15.12 18.10
CA GLU A 474 -21.30 -14.93 17.96
C GLU A 474 -20.64 -16.03 17.12
N ASN A 475 -21.03 -17.29 17.33
CA ASN A 475 -20.53 -18.42 16.54
C ASN A 475 -21.06 -18.41 15.10
N GLY A 476 -22.33 -18.03 14.92
CA GLY A 476 -22.93 -17.82 13.60
C GLY A 476 -22.23 -16.70 12.82
N ALA A 477 -21.87 -15.60 13.48
CA ALA A 477 -21.13 -14.49 12.87
C ALA A 477 -19.73 -14.90 12.39
N ARG A 478 -19.09 -15.87 13.05
CA ARG A 478 -17.83 -16.47 12.57
C ARG A 478 -18.04 -17.31 11.31
N LEU A 479 -19.16 -18.03 11.20
CA LEU A 479 -19.50 -18.79 10.00
C LEU A 479 -19.85 -17.85 8.83
N VAL A 480 -20.64 -16.81 9.08
CA VAL A 480 -20.91 -15.68 8.17
C VAL A 480 -19.60 -15.12 7.59
N SER A 481 -18.63 -14.79 8.43
CA SER A 481 -17.32 -14.30 7.99
C SER A 481 -16.55 -15.30 7.12
N LYS A 482 -16.69 -16.61 7.35
CA LYS A 482 -16.08 -17.65 6.51
C LYS A 482 -16.74 -17.73 5.14
N VAL A 483 -18.07 -17.62 5.07
CA VAL A 483 -18.80 -17.57 3.79
C VAL A 483 -18.33 -16.37 2.99
N PHE A 484 -18.27 -15.18 3.59
CA PHE A 484 -17.78 -13.97 2.93
C PHE A 484 -16.38 -14.14 2.36
N THR A 485 -15.47 -14.72 3.14
CA THR A 485 -14.09 -15.00 2.69
C THR A 485 -14.09 -15.99 1.51
N SER A 486 -14.95 -17.01 1.54
CA SER A 486 -15.04 -18.02 0.48
C SER A 486 -15.63 -17.47 -0.83
N VAL A 487 -16.45 -16.41 -0.75
CA VAL A 487 -16.90 -15.64 -1.93
C VAL A 487 -15.73 -14.94 -2.59
N ASP A 488 -14.93 -14.22 -1.81
CA ASP A 488 -13.76 -13.52 -2.32
C ASP A 488 -12.71 -14.49 -2.90
N GLU A 489 -12.50 -15.64 -2.25
CA GLU A 489 -11.66 -16.73 -2.75
C GLU A 489 -12.19 -17.32 -4.06
N ALA A 490 -13.51 -17.52 -4.19
CA ALA A 490 -14.10 -18.06 -5.42
C ALA A 490 -13.94 -17.10 -6.62
N VAL A 491 -14.19 -15.80 -6.42
CA VAL A 491 -13.94 -14.77 -7.43
C VAL A 491 -12.47 -14.73 -7.82
N SER A 492 -11.58 -14.74 -6.83
CA SER A 492 -10.14 -14.72 -7.05
C SER A 492 -9.67 -15.98 -7.78
N GLY A 493 -10.23 -17.15 -7.46
CA GLY A 493 -9.96 -18.42 -8.13
C GLY A 493 -10.38 -18.43 -9.61
N ILE A 494 -11.55 -17.89 -9.94
CA ILE A 494 -12.00 -17.72 -11.34
C ILE A 494 -11.05 -16.80 -12.10
N LYS A 495 -10.71 -15.66 -11.51
CA LYS A 495 -9.76 -14.70 -12.12
C LYS A 495 -8.40 -15.35 -12.36
N ALA A 496 -7.91 -16.11 -11.38
CA ALA A 496 -6.61 -16.78 -11.46
C ALA A 496 -6.57 -17.82 -12.58
N GLU A 497 -7.60 -18.67 -12.68
CA GLU A 497 -7.66 -19.73 -13.70
C GLU A 497 -7.87 -19.18 -15.10
N ALA A 498 -8.78 -18.20 -15.28
CA ALA A 498 -8.99 -17.56 -16.58
C ALA A 498 -7.69 -16.93 -17.09
N ARG A 499 -6.96 -16.23 -16.21
CA ARG A 499 -5.63 -15.69 -16.52
C ARG A 499 -4.58 -16.78 -16.77
N ALA A 500 -4.63 -17.89 -16.05
CA ALA A 500 -3.69 -19.01 -16.25
C ALA A 500 -3.88 -19.65 -17.64
N LEU A 501 -5.12 -19.81 -18.08
CA LEU A 501 -5.42 -20.29 -19.42
C LEU A 501 -4.94 -19.31 -20.50
N GLU A 502 -5.26 -18.02 -20.34
CA GLU A 502 -4.76 -16.97 -21.24
C GLU A 502 -3.22 -16.98 -21.31
N ASN A 503 -2.55 -17.10 -20.16
CA ASN A 503 -1.10 -17.17 -20.07
C ASN A 503 -0.54 -18.41 -20.79
N SER A 504 -1.21 -19.57 -20.71
CA SER A 504 -0.80 -20.79 -21.42
C SER A 504 -0.83 -20.61 -22.95
N TYR A 505 -1.89 -19.99 -23.47
CA TYR A 505 -1.96 -19.63 -24.90
C TYR A 505 -0.92 -18.57 -25.27
N HIS A 506 -0.69 -17.59 -24.40
CA HIS A 506 0.34 -16.58 -24.57
C HIS A 506 1.73 -17.21 -24.68
N GLU A 507 2.12 -18.06 -23.73
CA GLU A 507 3.40 -18.76 -23.70
C GLU A 507 3.60 -19.62 -24.96
N THR A 508 2.59 -20.42 -25.33
CA THR A 508 2.60 -21.25 -26.54
C THR A 508 2.85 -20.40 -27.79
N LEU A 509 2.17 -19.26 -27.91
CA LEU A 509 2.32 -18.36 -29.06
C LEU A 509 3.71 -17.69 -29.08
N VAL A 510 4.21 -17.24 -27.91
CA VAL A 510 5.52 -16.58 -27.81
C VAL A 510 6.66 -17.55 -28.12
N ASP A 511 6.57 -18.80 -27.68
CA ASP A 511 7.58 -19.82 -27.95
C ASP A 511 7.55 -20.29 -29.41
N GLY A 512 6.36 -20.41 -29.99
CA GLY A 512 6.17 -20.78 -31.39
C GLY A 512 6.55 -19.69 -32.39
N PHE A 513 6.54 -18.41 -31.99
CA PHE A 513 6.74 -17.28 -32.90
C PHE A 513 7.95 -16.40 -32.52
N PRO A 514 9.16 -16.68 -33.07
CA PRO A 514 10.40 -15.97 -32.71
C PRO A 514 10.35 -14.44 -32.92
N LEU A 515 9.65 -13.97 -33.96
CA LEU A 515 9.47 -12.54 -34.22
C LEU A 515 8.72 -11.87 -33.07
N LEU A 516 7.62 -12.47 -32.61
CA LEU A 516 6.82 -11.97 -31.50
C LEU A 516 7.57 -12.02 -30.18
N ARG A 517 8.34 -13.08 -29.91
CA ARG A 517 9.23 -13.13 -28.74
C ARG A 517 10.23 -11.98 -28.76
N ASN A 518 10.84 -11.70 -29.90
CA ASN A 518 11.75 -10.56 -30.05
C ASN A 518 11.02 -9.22 -29.87
N LEU A 519 9.78 -9.12 -30.36
CA LEU A 519 8.94 -7.94 -30.23
C LEU A 519 8.62 -7.67 -28.75
N ILE A 520 8.09 -8.67 -28.03
CA ILE A 520 7.82 -8.59 -26.59
C ILE A 520 9.08 -8.25 -25.82
N ASN A 521 10.19 -8.95 -26.03
CA ASN A 521 11.45 -8.67 -25.34
C ASN A 521 11.91 -7.22 -25.51
N ARG A 522 11.72 -6.63 -26.70
CA ARG A 522 12.11 -5.24 -26.96
C ARG A 522 11.11 -4.24 -26.37
N VAL A 523 9.81 -4.53 -26.43
CA VAL A 523 8.76 -3.69 -25.81
C VAL A 523 8.89 -3.72 -24.29
N SER A 524 9.05 -4.91 -23.69
CA SER A 524 9.34 -5.10 -22.26
C SER A 524 10.56 -4.33 -21.78
N ASN A 525 11.54 -4.08 -22.64
CA ASN A 525 12.75 -3.30 -22.32
C ASN A 525 12.70 -1.86 -22.84
N ALA A 526 11.53 -1.39 -23.27
CA ALA A 526 11.32 0.01 -23.63
C ALA A 526 11.57 0.90 -22.41
N VAL A 527 12.02 2.13 -22.69
CA VAL A 527 12.31 3.10 -21.63
C VAL A 527 10.99 3.59 -21.04
N THR A 528 10.82 3.43 -19.73
CA THR A 528 9.68 3.97 -18.99
C THR A 528 10.10 5.11 -18.08
N GLU A 529 9.25 6.12 -17.95
CA GLU A 529 9.48 7.26 -17.07
C GLU A 529 8.90 7.00 -15.68
N LEU A 530 9.66 7.34 -14.64
CA LEU A 530 9.23 7.21 -13.25
C LEU A 530 9.58 8.48 -12.45
N PRO A 531 8.75 8.84 -11.46
CA PRO A 531 9.08 9.91 -10.52
C PRO A 531 10.37 9.58 -9.75
N PRO A 532 11.21 10.60 -9.45
CA PRO A 532 12.51 10.37 -8.84
C PRO A 532 12.48 9.99 -7.35
N SER A 533 11.41 10.31 -6.61
CA SER A 533 11.37 10.23 -5.14
C SER A 533 11.85 8.89 -4.56
N ALA A 534 11.48 7.77 -5.17
CA ALA A 534 11.89 6.45 -4.70
C ALA A 534 13.39 6.16 -4.89
N ALA A 535 13.95 6.56 -6.03
CA ALA A 535 15.39 6.46 -6.29
C ALA A 535 16.17 7.38 -5.33
N ILE A 536 15.63 8.57 -5.04
CA ILE A 536 16.22 9.52 -4.08
C ILE A 536 16.15 8.99 -2.64
N ALA A 537 15.05 8.35 -2.25
CA ALA A 537 14.95 7.69 -0.94
C ALA A 537 16.01 6.58 -0.79
N GLY A 538 16.24 5.81 -1.86
CA GLY A 538 17.33 4.82 -1.91
C GLY A 538 18.70 5.49 -1.77
N ALA A 539 18.94 6.57 -2.51
CA ALA A 539 20.18 7.34 -2.43
C ALA A 539 20.42 7.95 -1.03
N TYR A 540 19.37 8.39 -0.35
CA TYR A 540 19.44 8.86 1.04
C TYR A 540 19.88 7.71 1.95
N ALA A 541 19.24 6.55 1.86
CA ALA A 541 19.60 5.37 2.64
C ALA A 541 21.06 4.96 2.40
N ALA A 542 21.49 4.93 1.14
CA ALA A 542 22.86 4.60 0.77
C ALA A 542 23.88 5.61 1.33
N VAL A 543 23.62 6.91 1.23
CA VAL A 543 24.54 7.95 1.74
C VAL A 543 24.60 7.91 3.25
N ASP A 544 23.46 7.79 3.91
CA ASP A 544 23.38 7.73 5.37
C ASP A 544 24.12 6.52 5.93
N ALA A 545 23.94 5.34 5.34
CA ALA A 545 24.62 4.12 5.77
C ALA A 545 26.15 4.19 5.59
N ASN A 546 26.60 4.81 4.49
CA ASN A 546 28.03 4.84 4.16
C ASN A 546 28.79 6.03 4.77
N ARG A 547 28.12 7.17 4.97
CA ARG A 547 28.77 8.45 5.34
C ARG A 547 28.02 9.26 6.40
N GLY A 548 26.91 8.75 6.92
CA GLY A 548 26.10 9.43 7.91
C GLY A 548 25.20 10.53 7.33
N VAL A 549 24.10 10.77 8.04
CA VAL A 549 23.04 11.73 7.65
C VAL A 549 23.52 13.18 7.48
N HIS A 550 24.65 13.53 8.10
CA HIS A 550 25.27 14.86 7.99
C HIS A 550 25.88 15.10 6.60
N LYS A 551 26.07 14.07 5.76
CA LYS A 551 26.51 14.24 4.38
C LYS A 551 25.33 14.54 3.46
N ALA A 552 25.43 15.64 2.70
CA ALA A 552 24.49 15.98 1.63
C ALA A 552 24.30 14.81 0.63
N PRO A 553 23.06 14.34 0.37
CA PRO A 553 22.75 13.27 -0.58
C PRO A 553 22.73 13.78 -2.04
N ALA A 554 23.79 14.47 -2.44
CA ALA A 554 24.03 14.97 -3.79
C ALA A 554 25.44 14.55 -4.28
N ASN A 555 25.65 14.66 -5.59
CA ASN A 555 26.76 14.06 -6.32
C ASN A 555 26.77 12.52 -6.13
N VAL A 556 25.59 11.91 -6.23
CA VAL A 556 25.34 10.46 -6.13
C VAL A 556 24.79 10.00 -7.47
N SER A 557 25.36 8.93 -8.03
CA SER A 557 24.87 8.33 -9.27
C SER A 557 23.66 7.46 -8.99
N LEU A 558 22.66 7.52 -9.87
CA LEU A 558 21.48 6.67 -9.79
C LEU A 558 21.66 5.39 -10.62
N SER A 559 21.28 4.26 -10.03
CA SER A 559 21.23 2.94 -10.66
C SER A 559 19.88 2.73 -11.35
N SER A 560 19.88 1.91 -12.41
CA SER A 560 18.69 1.59 -13.21
C SER A 560 18.02 2.80 -13.89
N VAL A 561 18.82 3.84 -14.18
CA VAL A 561 18.41 5.06 -14.88
C VAL A 561 19.28 5.24 -16.13
N LYS A 562 18.64 5.39 -17.29
CA LYS A 562 19.29 5.64 -18.60
C LYS A 562 19.27 7.12 -19.00
N GLY A 563 18.36 7.90 -18.45
CA GLY A 563 18.26 9.33 -18.75
C GLY A 563 17.32 10.06 -17.82
N VAL A 564 17.02 11.30 -18.17
CA VAL A 564 15.98 12.11 -17.55
C VAL A 564 14.95 12.51 -18.61
N SER A 565 13.72 12.84 -18.20
CA SER A 565 12.67 13.30 -19.13
C SER A 565 13.11 14.55 -19.88
N GLU A 566 13.73 15.50 -19.18
CA GLU A 566 14.26 16.74 -19.73
C GLU A 566 15.70 17.03 -19.29
N VAL A 567 16.58 17.43 -20.21
CA VAL A 567 17.98 17.73 -19.87
C VAL A 567 18.13 19.19 -19.48
N VAL A 568 18.43 19.44 -18.21
CA VAL A 568 18.63 20.79 -17.67
C VAL A 568 20.08 21.24 -17.84
N THR A 569 20.27 22.44 -18.39
CA THR A 569 21.57 23.12 -18.51
C THR A 569 22.01 23.77 -17.20
N HIS A 570 23.25 24.24 -17.13
CA HIS A 570 23.74 24.95 -15.95
C HIS A 570 23.01 26.28 -15.71
N ALA A 571 22.65 27.00 -16.78
CA ALA A 571 21.97 28.28 -16.67
C ALA A 571 20.52 28.11 -16.16
N GLU A 572 19.77 27.16 -16.71
CA GLU A 572 18.39 26.86 -16.27
C GLU A 572 18.35 26.38 -14.82
N GLN A 573 19.32 25.55 -14.41
CA GLN A 573 19.39 25.07 -13.04
C GLN A 573 19.53 26.22 -12.01
N ALA A 574 20.14 27.35 -12.38
CA ALA A 574 20.28 28.49 -11.48
C ALA A 574 18.91 28.98 -10.98
N ASP A 575 17.94 29.06 -11.88
CA ASP A 575 16.57 29.51 -11.60
C ASP A 575 15.75 28.46 -10.81
N TYR A 576 16.14 27.19 -10.89
CA TYR A 576 15.51 26.10 -10.13
C TYR A 576 16.07 25.98 -8.70
N ASN A 577 17.34 26.31 -8.52
CA ASN A 577 18.01 26.32 -7.23
C ASN A 577 17.54 27.49 -6.34
N VAL A 578 17.30 28.68 -6.89
CA VAL A 578 16.83 29.87 -6.16
C VAL A 578 15.71 30.53 -6.93
N ASP A 579 14.57 30.73 -6.27
CA ASP A 579 13.52 31.61 -6.76
C ASP A 579 13.46 32.86 -5.86
N THR A 580 13.67 34.04 -6.45
CA THR A 580 13.69 35.31 -5.71
C THR A 580 12.29 35.78 -5.30
N VAL A 581 11.22 35.17 -5.81
CA VAL A 581 9.82 35.57 -5.59
C VAL A 581 9.09 34.53 -4.74
N ALA A 582 9.04 33.27 -5.19
CA ALA A 582 8.31 32.18 -4.54
C ALA A 582 9.13 31.48 -3.44
N GLY A 583 10.46 31.61 -3.47
CA GLY A 583 11.38 31.18 -2.41
C GLY A 583 11.70 29.68 -2.31
N LYS A 584 11.12 28.83 -3.16
CA LYS A 584 11.24 27.36 -3.04
C LYS A 584 12.23 26.75 -4.03
N SER A 585 13.19 25.99 -3.50
CA SER A 585 14.18 25.27 -4.30
C SER A 585 13.65 23.92 -4.80
N VAL A 586 14.10 23.55 -6.00
CA VAL A 586 13.90 22.22 -6.58
C VAL A 586 15.28 21.63 -6.89
N ASN A 587 15.51 20.39 -6.48
CA ASN A 587 16.79 19.71 -6.71
C ASN A 587 16.77 19.01 -8.06
N ILE A 588 17.75 19.33 -8.91
CA ILE A 588 17.81 18.81 -10.27
C ILE A 588 18.67 17.55 -10.35
N ILE A 589 18.20 16.55 -11.08
CA ILE A 589 18.94 15.35 -11.46
C ILE A 589 19.49 15.56 -12.86
N ARG A 590 20.80 15.35 -13.06
CA ARG A 590 21.48 15.73 -14.31
C ARG A 590 22.38 14.63 -14.86
N PRO A 591 22.38 14.42 -16.19
CA PRO A 591 23.37 13.58 -16.84
C PRO A 591 24.72 14.31 -16.97
N PHE A 592 25.80 13.59 -16.67
CA PHE A 592 27.18 14.04 -16.84
C PHE A 592 27.97 13.01 -17.64
N ILE A 593 28.66 13.48 -18.68
CA ILE A 593 29.52 12.64 -19.52
C ILE A 593 30.62 12.01 -18.63
N GLY A 594 30.73 10.69 -18.67
CA GLY A 594 31.71 9.92 -17.89
C GLY A 594 31.39 9.74 -16.41
N LYS A 595 30.31 10.33 -15.88
CA LYS A 595 29.87 10.16 -14.48
C LYS A 595 28.46 9.57 -14.31
N GLY A 596 27.70 9.43 -15.40
CA GLY A 596 26.34 8.93 -15.36
C GLY A 596 25.34 10.02 -14.96
N ILE A 597 24.24 9.60 -14.33
CA ILE A 597 23.13 10.48 -13.96
C ILE A 597 23.21 10.75 -12.47
N LEU A 598 23.45 12.01 -12.10
CA LEU A 598 23.75 12.40 -10.74
C LEU A 598 22.60 13.19 -10.14
N VAL A 599 22.30 12.91 -8.86
CA VAL A 599 21.53 13.83 -8.01
C VAL A 599 22.37 15.09 -7.81
N TRP A 600 21.91 16.24 -8.33
CA TRP A 600 22.71 17.47 -8.43
C TRP A 600 22.10 18.64 -7.64
N GLY A 601 21.53 18.33 -6.47
CA GLY A 601 21.01 19.29 -5.50
C GLY A 601 20.72 18.64 -4.14
N ALA A 602 20.88 19.40 -3.06
CA ALA A 602 20.59 18.96 -1.69
C ALA A 602 19.94 20.06 -0.84
N ARG A 603 19.10 20.89 -1.46
CA ARG A 603 18.33 21.94 -0.78
C ARG A 603 16.98 21.41 -0.32
N THR A 604 16.50 21.90 0.82
CA THR A 604 15.10 21.74 1.22
C THR A 604 14.22 22.67 0.38
N LEU A 605 12.90 22.61 0.55
CA LEU A 605 12.02 23.60 -0.07
C LEU A 605 12.23 25.00 0.53
N ASP A 606 12.78 25.12 1.74
CA ASP A 606 13.15 26.40 2.37
C ASP A 606 14.55 26.86 1.94
N GLY A 607 14.79 26.88 0.63
CA GLY A 607 16.13 27.05 0.06
C GLY A 607 16.73 28.45 0.25
N ASN A 608 15.88 29.47 0.45
CA ASN A 608 16.35 30.83 0.72
C ASN A 608 16.73 31.05 2.20
N SER A 609 16.38 30.12 3.09
CA SER A 609 16.77 30.17 4.49
C SER A 609 18.29 30.17 4.66
N ASN A 610 18.79 30.86 5.68
CA ASN A 610 20.19 30.78 6.08
C ASN A 610 20.45 29.61 7.05
N GLU A 611 19.39 29.08 7.67
CA GLU A 611 19.45 28.01 8.67
C GLU A 611 19.12 26.66 8.05
N TRP A 612 17.97 26.59 7.36
CA TRP A 612 17.34 25.33 6.96
C TRP A 612 17.47 25.00 5.47
N ARG A 613 18.41 25.66 4.79
CA ARG A 613 18.63 25.52 3.34
C ARG A 613 18.88 24.08 2.88
N TYR A 614 19.60 23.29 3.67
CA TYR A 614 20.16 22.02 3.21
C TYR A 614 19.49 20.80 3.86
N VAL A 615 19.25 19.79 3.03
CA VAL A 615 18.64 18.51 3.41
C VAL A 615 19.41 17.84 4.55
N ASN A 616 20.73 17.68 4.42
CA ASN A 616 21.55 17.00 5.42
C ASN A 616 21.54 17.73 6.77
N VAL A 617 21.46 19.06 6.77
CA VAL A 617 21.37 19.84 7.99
C VAL A 617 20.05 19.56 8.69
N ARG A 618 18.90 19.69 8.00
CA ARG A 618 17.60 19.42 8.61
C ARG A 618 17.47 17.97 9.08
N ARG A 619 17.87 17.00 8.26
CA ARG A 619 17.77 15.56 8.60
C ARG A 619 18.68 15.19 9.77
N PHE A 620 19.86 15.80 9.88
CA PHE A 620 20.71 15.62 11.06
C PHE A 620 20.04 16.15 12.33
N PHE A 621 19.41 17.34 12.27
CA PHE A 621 18.63 17.85 13.40
C PHE A 621 17.47 16.93 13.77
N ASN A 622 16.70 16.41 12.81
CA ASN A 622 15.62 15.44 13.09
C ASN A 622 16.16 14.21 13.85
N MET A 623 17.28 13.65 13.39
CA MET A 623 17.90 12.48 14.04
C MET A 623 18.33 12.79 15.47
N VAL A 624 18.99 13.92 15.71
CA VAL A 624 19.46 14.31 17.05
C VAL A 624 18.28 14.60 17.98
N GLU A 625 17.30 15.38 17.51
CA GLU A 625 16.09 15.72 18.26
C GLU A 625 15.36 14.44 18.72
N GLU A 626 15.13 13.49 17.82
CA GLU A 626 14.42 12.24 18.15
C GLU A 626 15.25 11.31 19.04
N SER A 627 16.57 11.18 18.79
CA SER A 627 17.46 10.37 19.62
C SER A 627 17.51 10.90 21.07
N VAL A 628 17.69 12.21 21.24
CA VAL A 628 17.73 12.86 22.55
C VAL A 628 16.39 12.77 23.26
N LYS A 629 15.28 12.98 22.53
CA LYS A 629 13.92 12.81 23.06
C LYS A 629 13.70 11.40 23.60
N LYS A 630 13.96 10.35 22.80
CA LYS A 630 13.85 8.96 23.25
C LYS A 630 14.73 8.65 24.45
N ALA A 631 15.99 9.11 24.45
CA ALA A 631 16.91 8.87 25.56
C ALA A 631 16.51 9.59 26.85
N SER A 632 15.96 10.80 26.74
CA SER A 632 15.51 11.64 27.85
C SER A 632 14.25 11.13 28.57
N SER A 633 13.44 10.30 27.91
CA SER A 633 12.21 9.72 28.47
C SER A 633 12.39 9.00 29.82
N ARG A 634 13.57 8.40 30.04
CA ARG A 634 13.92 7.72 31.30
C ARG A 634 14.01 8.64 32.52
N PHE A 635 14.14 9.96 32.29
CA PHE A 635 14.22 10.96 33.36
C PHE A 635 12.84 11.56 33.69
N VAL A 636 11.78 11.16 32.98
CA VAL A 636 10.41 11.55 33.33
C VAL A 636 10.07 10.93 34.68
N PHE A 637 9.56 11.75 35.60
CA PHE A 637 9.30 11.41 37.01
C PHE A 637 10.52 11.18 37.92
N GLU A 638 11.73 11.42 37.44
CA GLU A 638 12.90 11.53 38.34
C GLU A 638 12.81 12.83 39.16
N PRO A 639 13.45 12.90 40.35
CA PRO A 639 13.54 14.14 41.11
C PRO A 639 14.13 15.28 40.26
N ASN A 640 13.42 16.42 40.18
CA ASN A 640 13.87 17.60 39.43
C ASN A 640 14.94 18.38 40.23
N ASP A 641 16.11 17.75 40.37
CA ASP A 641 17.23 18.28 41.14
C ASP A 641 18.53 18.34 40.31
N LYS A 642 19.57 18.93 40.92
CA LYS A 642 20.88 19.11 40.29
C LYS A 642 21.51 17.79 39.81
N ASN A 643 21.25 16.67 40.49
CA ASN A 643 21.83 15.38 40.09
C ASN A 643 21.21 14.89 38.78
N THR A 644 19.89 15.01 38.65
CA THR A 644 19.17 14.68 37.41
C THR A 644 19.64 15.57 36.27
N TRP A 645 19.78 16.88 36.49
CA TRP A 645 20.24 17.82 35.46
C TRP A 645 21.63 17.47 34.93
N VAL A 646 22.58 17.14 35.82
CA VAL A 646 23.94 16.75 35.44
C VAL A 646 23.95 15.45 34.63
N LYS A 647 23.10 14.47 34.99
CA LYS A 647 22.96 13.21 34.22
C LYS A 647 22.41 13.45 32.82
N VAL A 648 21.35 14.27 32.70
CA VAL A 648 20.75 14.63 31.41
C VAL A 648 21.76 15.37 30.54
N ARG A 649 22.46 16.37 31.10
CA ARG A 649 23.49 17.13 30.39
C ARG A 649 24.60 16.22 29.88
N GLY A 650 25.20 15.42 30.77
CA GLY A 650 26.32 14.55 30.42
C GLY A 650 25.95 13.49 29.37
N MET A 651 24.72 12.96 29.43
CA MET A 651 24.20 12.06 28.40
C MET A 651 24.18 12.71 27.00
N ILE A 652 23.65 13.93 26.91
CA ILE A 652 23.52 14.66 25.63
C ILE A 652 24.89 15.13 25.14
N GLU A 653 25.73 15.68 26.01
CA GLU A 653 27.10 16.11 25.68
C GLU A 653 27.93 14.95 25.12
N ASN A 654 27.87 13.78 25.75
CA ASN A 654 28.59 12.60 25.28
C ASN A 654 28.12 12.16 23.88
N PHE A 655 26.82 12.24 23.61
CA PHE A 655 26.26 11.92 22.29
C PHE A 655 26.75 12.90 21.21
N LEU A 656 26.64 14.21 21.47
CA LEU A 656 27.08 15.24 20.53
C LEU A 656 28.60 15.22 20.32
N LEU A 657 29.37 14.85 21.35
CA LEU A 657 30.81 14.64 21.23
C LEU A 657 31.15 13.51 20.26
N ILE A 658 30.39 12.41 20.26
CA ILE A 658 30.56 11.33 19.27
C ILE A 658 30.24 11.84 17.86
N GLN A 659 29.16 12.62 17.70
CA GLN A 659 28.80 13.19 16.40
C GLN A 659 29.86 14.18 15.88
N TRP A 660 30.44 15.01 16.75
CA TRP A 660 31.55 15.90 16.40
C TRP A 660 32.80 15.11 15.98
N ARG A 661 33.17 14.05 16.72
CA ARG A 661 34.28 13.17 16.34
C ARG A 661 34.08 12.49 14.99
N ASN A 662 32.83 12.21 14.63
CA ASN A 662 32.45 11.65 13.33
C ASN A 662 32.41 12.71 12.20
N GLY A 663 32.75 13.97 12.49
CA GLY A 663 32.78 15.05 11.50
C GLY A 663 31.41 15.65 11.15
N ALA A 664 30.36 15.33 11.92
CA ALA A 664 29.02 15.84 11.67
C ALA A 664 28.84 17.30 12.13
N LEU A 665 29.58 17.72 13.14
CA LEU A 665 29.55 19.06 13.70
C LEU A 665 30.84 19.82 13.36
N ALA A 666 30.71 21.09 12.98
CA ALA A 666 31.81 21.98 12.64
C ALA A 666 32.35 22.69 13.89
N GLY A 667 33.67 22.74 14.04
CA GLY A 667 34.33 23.39 15.17
C GLY A 667 35.71 22.79 15.40
N ALA A 668 36.69 23.61 15.78
CA ALA A 668 38.05 23.12 16.04
C ALA A 668 38.12 22.37 17.38
N VAL A 669 37.28 22.77 18.33
CA VAL A 669 37.06 22.12 19.62
C VAL A 669 35.56 21.86 19.84
N PRO A 670 35.17 20.95 20.76
CA PRO A 670 33.76 20.66 21.03
C PRO A 670 32.92 21.89 21.39
N ASP A 671 33.49 22.84 22.14
CA ASP A 671 32.82 24.07 22.59
C ASP A 671 32.44 25.01 21.43
N ASP A 672 33.15 24.93 20.29
CA ASP A 672 32.76 25.65 19.05
C ASP A 672 31.59 24.96 18.34
N ALA A 673 31.43 23.65 18.56
CA ALA A 673 30.58 22.77 17.77
C ALA A 673 29.20 22.56 18.38
N PHE A 674 29.09 22.50 19.71
CA PHE A 674 27.81 22.36 20.39
C PHE A 674 27.86 22.87 21.84
N PHE A 675 26.69 23.11 22.43
CA PHE A 675 26.53 23.36 23.85
C PHE A 675 25.26 22.69 24.38
N VAL A 676 25.27 22.36 25.69
CA VAL A 676 24.11 21.82 26.41
C VAL A 676 23.97 22.54 27.74
N ASN A 677 22.97 23.42 27.85
CA ASN A 677 22.69 24.18 29.06
C ASN A 677 21.52 23.56 29.84
N VAL A 678 21.67 23.42 31.15
CA VAL A 678 20.59 23.01 32.06
C VAL A 678 20.89 23.43 33.49
N GLY A 679 19.96 24.14 34.12
CA GLY A 679 20.03 24.45 35.55
C GLY A 679 19.20 25.66 35.99
N LEU A 680 19.02 25.78 37.32
CA LEU A 680 18.38 26.94 37.94
C LEU A 680 19.20 28.21 37.72
N GLY A 681 18.57 29.24 37.17
CA GLY A 681 19.22 30.50 36.80
C GLY A 681 20.02 30.43 35.49
N GLN A 682 20.04 29.26 34.81
CA GLN A 682 20.63 29.10 33.48
C GLN A 682 19.53 28.92 32.43
N THR A 683 18.72 27.86 32.54
CA THR A 683 17.61 27.56 31.62
C THR A 683 16.25 27.52 32.31
N MET A 684 16.23 27.44 33.64
CA MET A 684 15.02 27.31 34.45
C MET A 684 14.96 28.37 35.55
N THR A 685 13.74 28.79 35.87
CA THR A 685 13.43 29.58 37.06
C THR A 685 12.98 28.69 38.22
N ALA A 686 12.86 29.24 39.43
CA ALA A 686 12.29 28.51 40.55
C ALA A 686 10.82 28.11 40.30
N GLN A 687 10.09 28.92 39.52
CA GLN A 687 8.72 28.60 39.13
C GLN A 687 8.67 27.39 38.19
N ASP A 688 9.58 27.30 37.20
CA ASP A 688 9.65 26.13 36.31
C ASP A 688 9.87 24.84 37.10
N ILE A 689 10.75 24.88 38.12
CA ILE A 689 11.00 23.72 38.99
C ILE A 689 9.75 23.36 39.80
N ASN A 690 9.07 24.35 40.39
CA ASN A 690 7.83 24.14 41.16
C ASN A 690 6.68 23.61 40.28
N GLU A 691 6.67 23.96 39.00
CA GLU A 691 5.75 23.43 37.98
C GLU A 691 6.20 22.08 37.42
N GLY A 692 7.32 21.52 37.89
CA GLY A 692 7.83 20.22 37.47
C GLY A 692 8.48 20.21 36.09
N LYS A 693 8.88 21.37 35.56
CA LYS A 693 9.53 21.50 34.25
C LYS A 693 11.05 21.37 34.38
N LEU A 694 11.64 20.57 33.48
CA LEU A 694 13.08 20.50 33.26
C LEU A 694 13.37 21.01 31.84
N ILE A 695 14.04 22.15 31.72
CA ILE A 695 14.34 22.80 30.44
C ILE A 695 15.81 22.61 30.10
N VAL A 696 16.10 21.94 28.98
CA VAL A 696 17.44 21.78 28.42
C VAL A 696 17.53 22.57 27.12
N GLU A 697 18.55 23.40 27.01
CA GLU A 697 18.84 24.15 25.79
C GLU A 697 20.06 23.52 25.10
N ILE A 698 19.91 23.19 23.81
CA ILE A 698 20.92 22.47 23.03
C ILE A 698 21.19 23.28 21.75
N GLY A 699 22.45 23.65 21.52
CA GLY A 699 22.90 24.24 20.26
C GLY A 699 23.90 23.33 19.56
N MET A 700 23.85 23.26 18.23
CA MET A 700 24.77 22.46 17.42
C MET A 700 25.08 23.13 16.07
N ALA A 701 26.34 23.07 15.65
CA ALA A 701 26.83 23.63 14.40
C ALA A 701 27.05 22.53 13.36
N VAL A 702 26.00 22.14 12.62
CA VAL A 702 26.09 21.05 11.63
C VAL A 702 26.88 21.46 10.39
N VAL A 703 27.69 20.55 9.85
CA VAL A 703 28.47 20.79 8.62
C VAL A 703 27.57 21.11 7.41
N ARG A 704 27.93 22.16 6.67
CA ARG A 704 27.26 22.58 5.44
C ARG A 704 28.01 22.06 4.21
N PRO A 705 27.32 21.67 3.13
CA PRO A 705 27.99 21.25 1.90
C PRO A 705 28.65 22.45 1.19
N ALA A 706 29.79 22.19 0.54
CA ALA A 706 30.38 23.13 -0.41
C ALA A 706 29.62 23.04 -1.75
N GLU A 707 28.57 23.83 -1.91
CA GLU A 707 27.73 23.87 -3.13
C GLU A 707 28.45 24.53 -4.32
N PHE A 708 29.31 25.52 -4.06
CA PHE A 708 30.02 26.28 -5.09
C PHE A 708 31.53 26.24 -4.85
N ILE A 709 32.30 25.92 -5.90
CA ILE A 709 33.77 26.00 -5.90
C ILE A 709 34.17 27.08 -6.90
N ILE A 710 34.77 28.17 -6.41
CA ILE A 710 35.20 29.30 -7.25
C ILE A 710 36.73 29.27 -7.36
N LEU A 711 37.24 28.94 -8.55
CA LEU A 711 38.67 28.98 -8.86
C LEU A 711 39.04 30.38 -9.38
N ARG A 712 39.92 31.08 -8.65
CA ARG A 712 40.43 32.40 -9.04
C ARG A 712 41.87 32.25 -9.52
N PHE A 713 42.09 32.45 -10.82
CA PHE A 713 43.42 32.42 -11.42
C PHE A 713 43.99 33.84 -11.47
N SER A 714 45.23 34.01 -11.01
CA SER A 714 46.01 35.24 -11.23
C SER A 714 47.29 34.89 -11.97
N HIS A 715 47.58 35.65 -13.03
CA HIS A 715 48.86 35.54 -13.72
C HIS A 715 49.92 36.25 -12.89
N LYS A 716 50.79 35.48 -12.24
CA LYS A 716 51.94 36.01 -11.51
C LYS A 716 53.08 36.23 -12.51
N MET A 717 53.43 37.50 -12.76
CA MET A 717 54.60 37.82 -13.59
C MET A 717 55.87 37.22 -12.97
N GLN A 718 56.74 36.69 -13.81
CA GLN A 718 58.01 36.12 -13.39
C GLN A 718 58.84 37.21 -12.69
N VAL A 719 59.17 36.97 -11.42
CA VAL A 719 59.91 37.93 -10.57
C VAL A 719 61.42 37.65 -10.57
N SER A 720 61.86 36.61 -11.28
CA SER A 720 63.26 36.24 -11.54
C SER A 720 63.36 35.30 -12.74
#